data_AF-A0A6H9L2H9-F1
#
_entry.id   AF-A0A6H9L2H9-F1
#
_cell.length_a   1.000
_cell.length_b   1.000
_cell.length_c   1.000
_cell.angle_alpha   90.00
_cell.angle_beta   90.00
_cell.angle_gamma   90.00
#
_symmetry.space_group_name_H-M   'P 1'
#
loop_
_entity.id
_entity.type
_entity.pdbx_description
1 polymer ?
#
loop_
_entity_poly.entity_id
_entity_poly.type
_entity_poly.pdbx_seq_one_letter_code
_entity_poly.pdbx_strand_id
1 'polypeptide(L)'
;MENKMKSKLKTLLLLLFLNVLCFSQTLTNSNLPIVVINTNGQTIPNEPKITADMGIIDNGIGQINNVNDPFNDYDGKIGIELRGSSSQSFPKKQYAVETRDLSGNPLNVPLLGMPEENDWILHAPYSDKSLMRNYLAYNLGTELGWYASRTRFCEVVINGDYKGVYILLEKVKRDDNRVDIKKILPNDNSGDELSGGYLIKIDKSTGANNDGWASTFPPYAGSSHQILYKYHNPDPTEITNAQKTYIQNFIFQFESMMDSVNYTNPFSGYYDLVNIDSFVDFFIMNEIGKNVDGYRISTYLYKDRNSVDSTLHIGPLWDFNLAFGNADYYDGELTNGWHYEFPFTGDGNQVPFWWDKFYADPFFQNKLALRWQELRSDILHTDSLWAYIDSTVSLLDSAQTRNFQRWQILDTYIWPNAYVGMTYPNEITYLKTWIQGRLIWMDLQISPTPSFIDWEKPENISINYPLGGAETFHLGELIKSPTTNIDSVTFIGNFPQLQIYQNFDSLTVTSFFAGDFLLKGLGWKNGEIVFHSPSYEVKAIASDLTTTNLPIVVINSGINQIPENNKITAQMGIISNGNPNNLYDPFNDFDGFIGIEILENESNLETFPKKDYYLETRDSNGNNLNVSLLGMPSENDWILYAPYSDKTLMRNHFAYTISNEIGNYAPRTKLCELVVNNDYKGIYVLMEKIKRDKDRVDIKKLDENDVSGNAVTGGYILQVNSNSNEDWFSNFPPFSGAIKQISYSYNYPSKNDIQPEQEIYIQNYIQQFETLIDSSAFDAVFGGYYDFVNFDSFVDFFILNEFAKNVKGFRQNFYLHKDRDDENGKLTAGPIWDFNIAFGNANFYDGAGATGWISDFNQPNEELQIPFWWKKMIQDPIFQNSVSKRWEILRTDELHKDSLSAKITGFETYLDQAQNRNFTKWQTLGELVWPNQFAFQTYQNEIVYFENWVESRIDWIDSNLPTPSKVTWENPESTVILAPLQQATTISKSTFYTSLTNVDSLSFFSENTSLTVSQNQDSVFFTTTQNGEFEIKGVGYRNGEKVEISPKFLVTTTLTEIESKNSKPEYFILSQNYPNPFNPTTVVNYELLITNYEKGKLLIFNILGEKVKEFELTKNKGSVIWNGTNSFGKQVSSGIYFYRIEVGDFRKTKKMLLLK
;
A
#
# COMPACT_ATOMS: atom_id res chain seq x y z
N MET A 1 70.42 -6.25 54.00
CA MET A 1 68.97 -6.21 53.71
C MET A 1 68.63 -6.30 52.22
N GLU A 2 69.49 -5.79 51.32
CA GLU A 2 69.20 -5.73 49.86
C GLU A 2 68.72 -7.04 49.21
N ASN A 3 69.33 -8.19 49.52
CA ASN A 3 68.95 -9.45 48.86
C ASN A 3 67.50 -9.90 49.16
N LYS A 4 66.93 -9.53 50.32
CA LYS A 4 65.50 -9.75 50.60
C LYS A 4 64.58 -8.77 49.86
N MET A 5 65.06 -7.55 49.57
CA MET A 5 64.33 -6.58 48.74
C MET A 5 64.36 -6.96 47.26
N LYS A 6 65.51 -7.35 46.69
CA LYS A 6 65.61 -7.78 45.28
C LYS A 6 64.80 -9.05 44.99
N SER A 7 64.69 -9.97 45.96
CA SER A 7 63.76 -11.12 45.87
C SER A 7 62.30 -10.67 45.85
N LYS A 8 61.84 -9.90 46.84
CA LYS A 8 60.45 -9.41 46.87
C LYS A 8 60.09 -8.52 45.68
N LEU A 9 61.01 -7.69 45.21
CA LEU A 9 60.78 -6.82 44.04
C LEU A 9 60.70 -7.63 42.75
N LYS A 10 61.51 -8.69 42.58
CA LYS A 10 61.34 -9.64 41.47
C LYS A 10 60.03 -10.41 41.57
N THR A 11 59.61 -10.88 42.74
CA THR A 11 58.31 -11.56 42.89
C THR A 11 57.13 -10.60 42.68
N LEU A 12 57.24 -9.33 43.09
CA LEU A 12 56.21 -8.31 42.88
C LEU A 12 56.14 -7.86 41.41
N LEU A 13 57.26 -7.70 40.72
CA LEU A 13 57.29 -7.49 39.26
C LEU A 13 56.79 -8.72 38.50
N LEU A 14 57.13 -9.94 38.94
CA LEU A 14 56.60 -11.15 38.32
C LEU A 14 55.08 -11.29 38.54
N LEU A 15 54.55 -10.87 39.70
CA LEU A 15 53.10 -10.79 39.96
C LEU A 15 52.41 -9.64 39.21
N LEU A 16 53.09 -8.50 39.00
CA LEU A 16 52.58 -7.41 38.16
C LEU A 16 52.60 -7.77 36.67
N PHE A 17 53.57 -8.58 36.21
CA PHE A 17 53.58 -9.10 34.83
C PHE A 17 52.70 -10.35 34.62
N LEU A 18 52.48 -11.19 35.65
CA LEU A 18 51.51 -12.31 35.54
C LEU A 18 50.06 -11.81 35.42
N ASN A 19 49.73 -10.63 35.95
CA ASN A 19 48.41 -10.01 35.77
C ASN A 19 48.27 -9.25 34.43
N VAL A 20 49.31 -9.22 33.58
CA VAL A 20 49.26 -8.63 32.23
C VAL A 20 49.29 -9.70 31.13
N LEU A 21 49.29 -10.98 31.51
CA LEU A 21 48.73 -12.04 30.68
C LEU A 21 47.22 -12.13 30.93
N CYS A 22 46.50 -11.07 30.55
CA CYS A 22 45.09 -11.24 30.19
C CYS A 22 45.05 -12.26 29.06
N PHE A 23 44.67 -13.51 29.38
CA PHE A 23 44.20 -14.43 28.38
C PHE A 23 43.02 -13.73 27.70
N SER A 24 43.24 -13.26 26.47
CA SER A 24 42.16 -12.81 25.60
C SER A 24 41.10 -13.90 25.62
N GLN A 25 39.86 -13.54 25.94
CA GLN A 25 38.78 -14.51 26.01
C GLN A 25 38.56 -15.06 24.60
N THR A 26 39.11 -16.23 24.32
CA THR A 26 39.04 -16.82 22.99
C THR A 26 37.62 -17.32 22.74
N LEU A 27 36.92 -16.67 21.82
CA LEU A 27 35.71 -17.24 21.22
C LEU A 27 36.13 -18.48 20.43
N THR A 28 35.68 -19.67 20.85
CA THR A 28 35.87 -20.90 20.07
C THR A 28 34.73 -21.09 19.09
N ASN A 29 33.50 -20.88 19.56
CA ASN A 29 32.29 -21.05 18.77
C ASN A 29 31.10 -20.26 19.33
N SER A 30 30.05 -20.16 18.52
CA SER A 30 28.82 -19.43 18.80
C SER A 30 27.61 -20.05 18.08
N ASN A 31 26.44 -19.80 18.63
CA ASN A 31 25.13 -19.95 17.97
C ASN A 31 24.70 -18.67 17.22
N LEU A 32 25.43 -17.56 17.39
CA LEU A 32 25.30 -16.34 16.60
C LEU A 32 26.31 -16.34 15.44
N PRO A 33 26.05 -15.62 14.34
CA PRO A 33 27.07 -15.31 13.33
C PRO A 33 28.33 -14.69 13.95
N ILE A 34 29.50 -15.07 13.46
CA ILE A 34 30.79 -14.55 13.93
C ILE A 34 31.36 -13.59 12.88
N VAL A 35 31.58 -12.33 13.26
CA VAL A 35 32.22 -11.31 12.43
C VAL A 35 33.69 -11.19 12.84
N VAL A 36 34.60 -11.59 11.96
CA VAL A 36 36.06 -11.58 12.17
C VAL A 36 36.67 -10.45 11.35
N ILE A 37 37.31 -9.50 12.03
CA ILE A 37 37.93 -8.32 11.40
C ILE A 37 39.44 -8.33 11.66
N ASN A 38 40.22 -8.14 10.60
CA ASN A 38 41.67 -7.92 10.68
C ASN A 38 42.01 -6.51 10.18
N THR A 39 42.48 -5.65 11.09
CA THR A 39 42.86 -4.26 10.77
C THR A 39 44.28 -4.15 10.22
N ASN A 40 44.96 -5.28 9.95
CA ASN A 40 46.31 -5.35 9.43
C ASN A 40 47.33 -4.54 10.27
N GLY A 41 47.12 -4.51 11.59
CA GLY A 41 47.94 -3.78 12.56
C GLY A 41 47.61 -2.29 12.69
N GLN A 42 46.61 -1.77 11.96
CA GLN A 42 46.17 -0.38 12.08
C GLN A 42 45.21 -0.18 13.27
N THR A 43 45.25 1.01 13.87
CA THR A 43 44.27 1.44 14.88
C THR A 43 43.04 2.02 14.20
N ILE A 44 41.84 1.57 14.58
CA ILE A 44 40.57 2.10 14.07
C ILE A 44 40.37 3.53 14.62
N PRO A 45 40.31 4.58 13.77
CA PRO A 45 40.13 5.97 14.20
C PRO A 45 38.63 6.32 14.34
N ASN A 46 38.31 7.55 14.79
CA ASN A 46 36.95 8.09 14.68
C ASN A 46 36.53 8.31 13.22
N GLU A 47 37.43 8.91 12.45
CA GLU A 47 37.33 9.15 11.02
C GLU A 47 38.76 9.41 10.50
N PRO A 48 39.05 9.16 9.21
CA PRO A 48 38.22 8.43 8.24
C PRO A 48 38.37 6.90 8.36
N LYS A 49 37.40 6.16 7.82
CA LYS A 49 37.45 4.69 7.59
C LYS A 49 38.82 4.19 7.11
N ILE A 50 39.50 3.40 7.93
CA ILE A 50 40.72 2.66 7.53
C ILE A 50 40.35 1.38 6.76
N THR A 51 41.23 0.92 5.86
CA THR A 51 41.00 -0.35 5.16
C THR A 51 41.39 -1.54 6.02
N ALA A 52 40.44 -2.45 6.24
CA ALA A 52 40.60 -3.70 6.95
C ALA A 52 40.06 -4.87 6.09
N ASP A 53 40.27 -6.10 6.57
CA ASP A 53 39.66 -7.32 6.03
C ASP A 53 38.55 -7.77 6.98
N MET A 54 37.42 -8.22 6.44
CA MET A 54 36.30 -8.78 7.20
C MET A 54 35.87 -10.11 6.61
N GLY A 55 35.80 -11.11 7.48
CA GLY A 55 35.14 -12.39 7.23
C GLY A 55 33.90 -12.54 8.11
N ILE A 56 32.82 -13.08 7.57
CA ILE A 56 31.60 -13.42 8.31
C ILE A 56 31.35 -14.93 8.20
N ILE A 57 31.15 -15.56 9.35
CA ILE A 57 30.82 -16.98 9.52
C ILE A 57 29.37 -17.07 9.98
N ASP A 58 28.47 -17.49 9.09
CA ASP A 58 27.13 -17.95 9.40
C ASP A 58 26.92 -19.30 8.69
N ASN A 59 27.27 -20.40 9.38
CA ASN A 59 26.99 -21.79 8.98
C ASN A 59 25.49 -22.08 8.88
N GLY A 60 24.64 -21.10 9.20
CA GLY A 60 23.21 -21.18 9.08
C GLY A 60 22.53 -21.70 10.34
N ILE A 61 21.21 -21.70 10.21
CA ILE A 61 20.25 -21.77 11.31
C ILE A 61 20.32 -23.12 12.04
N GLY A 62 20.66 -23.05 13.33
CA GLY A 62 20.85 -24.21 14.20
C GLY A 62 22.20 -24.93 14.04
N GLN A 63 23.12 -24.40 13.23
CA GLN A 63 24.52 -24.80 13.26
C GLN A 63 25.30 -23.97 14.28
N ILE A 64 26.38 -24.54 14.78
CA ILE A 64 27.35 -23.83 15.61
C ILE A 64 28.44 -23.29 14.69
N ASN A 65 28.65 -21.97 14.73
CA ASN A 65 29.73 -21.26 14.05
C ASN A 65 31.00 -21.41 14.87
N ASN A 66 32.08 -21.94 14.31
CA ASN A 66 33.39 -21.96 14.96
C ASN A 66 34.25 -20.83 14.38
N VAL A 67 35.10 -20.21 15.21
CA VAL A 67 35.94 -19.08 14.78
C VAL A 67 36.97 -19.44 13.68
N ASN A 68 37.18 -20.74 13.43
CA ASN A 68 38.10 -21.28 12.42
C ASN A 68 37.37 -21.88 11.20
N ASP A 69 36.04 -21.78 11.13
CA ASP A 69 35.30 -22.21 9.95
C ASP A 69 35.57 -21.25 8.77
N PRO A 70 35.43 -21.70 7.51
CA PRO A 70 35.57 -20.82 6.36
C PRO A 70 34.55 -19.68 6.41
N PHE A 71 34.98 -18.48 6.02
CA PHE A 71 34.06 -17.36 5.78
C PHE A 71 33.11 -17.72 4.64
N ASN A 72 31.80 -17.56 4.87
CA ASN A 72 30.75 -18.11 4.02
C ASN A 72 29.58 -17.15 3.74
N ASP A 73 29.41 -16.10 4.53
CA ASP A 73 28.47 -14.99 4.26
C ASP A 73 29.19 -13.82 3.57
N TYR A 74 30.37 -13.44 4.05
CA TYR A 74 31.22 -12.41 3.45
C TYR A 74 32.71 -12.70 3.68
N ASP A 75 33.55 -12.46 2.68
CA ASP A 75 35.02 -12.44 2.78
C ASP A 75 35.56 -11.35 1.86
N GLY A 76 36.03 -10.23 2.42
CA GLY A 76 36.42 -9.09 1.60
C GLY A 76 36.99 -7.89 2.35
N LYS A 77 37.26 -6.83 1.58
CA LYS A 77 37.78 -5.56 2.09
C LYS A 77 36.67 -4.72 2.68
N ILE A 78 36.96 -4.08 3.80
CA ILE A 78 36.08 -3.07 4.39
C ILE A 78 36.82 -1.77 4.68
N GLY A 79 36.11 -0.64 4.66
CA GLY A 79 36.43 0.54 5.44
C GLY A 79 35.86 0.39 6.87
N ILE A 80 36.62 0.75 7.91
CA ILE A 80 36.14 0.71 9.30
C ILE A 80 36.59 1.92 10.12
N GLU A 81 35.67 2.47 10.90
CA GLU A 81 35.89 3.57 11.85
C GLU A 81 35.02 3.40 13.12
N LEU A 82 35.33 4.13 14.19
CA LEU A 82 34.49 4.21 15.38
C LEU A 82 33.22 5.01 15.07
N ARG A 83 32.07 4.62 15.64
CA ARG A 83 30.80 5.33 15.45
C ARG A 83 30.19 5.82 16.76
N GLY A 84 29.43 6.90 16.68
CA GLY A 84 28.56 7.39 17.76
C GLY A 84 29.02 8.73 18.31
N SER A 85 28.50 9.10 19.47
CA SER A 85 28.83 10.36 20.16
C SER A 85 29.17 10.05 21.62
N SER A 86 28.19 10.07 22.53
CA SER A 86 28.35 9.63 23.93
C SER A 86 28.90 8.20 24.05
N SER A 87 28.40 7.28 23.22
CA SER A 87 28.80 5.87 23.19
C SER A 87 30.27 5.63 22.82
N GLN A 88 30.97 6.59 22.20
CA GLN A 88 32.41 6.48 21.96
C GLN A 88 33.22 6.48 23.26
N SER A 89 32.68 7.00 24.36
CA SER A 89 33.34 6.96 25.67
C SER A 89 33.44 5.55 26.25
N PHE A 90 32.50 4.66 25.91
CA PHE A 90 32.42 3.32 26.48
C PHE A 90 33.63 2.43 26.10
N PRO A 91 34.11 1.55 27.00
CA PRO A 91 35.19 0.61 26.70
C PRO A 91 34.93 -0.30 25.49
N LYS A 92 33.70 -0.80 25.34
CA LYS A 92 33.25 -1.57 24.18
C LYS A 92 32.83 -0.60 23.07
N LYS A 93 33.66 -0.49 22.03
CA LYS A 93 33.41 0.42 20.91
C LYS A 93 32.41 -0.16 19.92
N GLN A 94 31.60 0.71 19.31
CA GLN A 94 30.78 0.40 18.15
C GLN A 94 31.42 0.98 16.88
N TYR A 95 31.10 0.40 15.72
CA TYR A 95 31.81 0.68 14.47
C TYR A 95 30.85 1.00 13.32
N ALA A 96 31.28 1.89 12.42
CA ALA A 96 30.75 1.96 11.07
C ALA A 96 31.64 1.12 10.15
N VAL A 97 31.03 0.35 9.26
CA VAL A 97 31.69 -0.60 8.35
C VAL A 97 31.20 -0.31 6.94
N GLU A 98 32.11 -0.21 5.98
CA GLU A 98 31.82 0.00 4.56
C GLU A 98 32.39 -1.16 3.76
N THR A 99 31.59 -2.01 3.11
CA THR A 99 32.14 -3.07 2.25
C THR A 99 32.73 -2.47 0.97
N ARG A 100 33.89 -3.00 0.55
CA ARG A 100 34.71 -2.45 -0.53
C ARG A 100 35.19 -3.50 -1.52
N ASP A 101 35.42 -3.07 -2.76
CA ASP A 101 36.12 -3.84 -3.76
C ASP A 101 37.64 -3.89 -3.51
N LEU A 102 38.38 -4.63 -4.34
CA LEU A 102 39.85 -4.72 -4.24
C LEU A 102 40.59 -3.42 -4.57
N SER A 103 39.92 -2.43 -5.17
CA SER A 103 40.45 -1.10 -5.45
C SER A 103 40.13 -0.09 -4.33
N GLY A 104 39.29 -0.47 -3.35
CA GLY A 104 38.86 0.36 -2.24
C GLY A 104 37.60 1.19 -2.51
N ASN A 105 36.89 0.96 -3.62
CA ASN A 105 35.60 1.60 -3.89
C ASN A 105 34.49 0.93 -3.05
N PRO A 106 33.41 1.65 -2.67
CA PRO A 106 32.25 1.03 -2.04
C PRO A 106 31.67 -0.10 -2.91
N LEU A 107 31.34 -1.21 -2.27
CA LEU A 107 30.81 -2.43 -2.89
C LEU A 107 29.53 -2.83 -2.17
N ASN A 108 28.40 -2.72 -2.86
CA ASN A 108 27.12 -3.22 -2.34
C ASN A 108 27.17 -4.75 -2.27
N VAL A 109 26.90 -5.31 -1.10
CA VAL A 109 26.74 -6.75 -0.89
C VAL A 109 25.60 -7.00 0.09
N PRO A 110 24.84 -8.10 -0.02
CA PRO A 110 23.99 -8.55 1.08
C PRO A 110 24.87 -9.07 2.23
N LEU A 111 24.53 -8.74 3.47
CA LEU A 111 25.17 -9.31 4.66
C LEU A 111 24.13 -10.01 5.54
N LEU A 112 24.41 -11.25 5.94
CA LEU A 112 23.50 -12.11 6.71
C LEU A 112 22.09 -12.20 6.09
N GLY A 113 21.95 -12.10 4.77
CA GLY A 113 20.66 -12.09 4.08
C GLY A 113 19.82 -10.82 4.28
N MET A 114 20.41 -9.69 4.69
CA MET A 114 19.81 -8.36 4.52
C MET A 114 20.07 -7.87 3.09
N PRO A 115 19.16 -7.06 2.49
CA PRO A 115 19.33 -6.50 1.14
C PRO A 115 20.64 -5.73 0.97
N GLU A 116 21.17 -5.74 -0.25
CA GLU A 116 22.53 -5.27 -0.51
C GLU A 116 22.79 -3.83 -0.06
N GLU A 117 24.00 -3.61 0.46
CA GLU A 117 24.51 -2.29 0.78
C GLU A 117 26.04 -2.30 0.91
N ASN A 118 26.63 -1.11 0.83
CA ASN A 118 27.98 -0.89 1.32
C ASN A 118 28.05 -0.41 2.79
N ASP A 119 27.11 0.41 3.29
CA ASP A 119 27.27 1.14 4.56
C ASP A 119 26.49 0.49 5.74
N TRP A 120 27.23 -0.18 6.63
CA TRP A 120 26.74 -1.01 7.73
C TRP A 120 27.17 -0.52 9.12
N ILE A 121 26.46 -0.94 10.17
CA ILE A 121 26.76 -0.56 11.56
C ILE A 121 26.90 -1.81 12.43
N LEU A 122 28.05 -1.94 13.12
CA LEU A 122 28.22 -2.88 14.24
C LEU A 122 27.94 -2.14 15.54
N HIS A 123 26.68 -2.14 15.97
CA HIS A 123 26.24 -1.51 17.21
C HIS A 123 26.66 -2.34 18.43
N ALA A 124 27.23 -1.66 19.43
CA ALA A 124 27.69 -2.27 20.67
C ALA A 124 26.73 -1.91 21.82
N PRO A 125 25.78 -2.79 22.20
CA PRO A 125 25.04 -2.62 23.43
C PRO A 125 26.01 -2.81 24.60
N TYR A 126 26.48 -1.68 25.16
CA TYR A 126 27.35 -1.65 26.34
C TYR A 126 26.57 -1.25 27.58
N SER A 127 25.90 -0.09 27.58
CA SER A 127 25.01 0.30 28.67
C SER A 127 23.67 -0.47 28.63
N ASP A 128 23.19 -0.89 27.46
CA ASP A 128 22.02 -1.79 27.39
C ASP A 128 22.40 -3.22 27.80
N LYS A 129 22.21 -3.54 29.08
CA LYS A 129 22.48 -4.88 29.63
C LYS A 129 21.44 -5.93 29.25
N SER A 130 20.29 -5.55 28.66
CA SER A 130 19.41 -6.52 28.00
C SER A 130 19.98 -6.99 26.66
N LEU A 131 20.92 -6.23 26.11
CA LEU A 131 21.52 -6.34 24.78
C LEU A 131 20.54 -6.16 23.61
N MET A 132 19.24 -5.92 23.85
CA MET A 132 18.18 -6.07 22.84
C MET A 132 17.23 -4.88 22.65
N ARG A 133 17.43 -3.71 23.27
CA ARG A 133 16.44 -2.61 23.18
C ARG A 133 16.29 -2.03 21.78
N ASN A 134 17.41 -1.77 21.09
CA ASN A 134 17.40 -1.38 19.66
C ASN A 134 16.83 -2.49 18.76
N TYR A 135 17.19 -3.76 19.03
CA TYR A 135 16.68 -4.92 18.30
C TYR A 135 15.16 -5.04 18.41
N LEU A 136 14.61 -4.91 19.63
CA LEU A 136 13.18 -4.95 19.91
C LEU A 136 12.44 -3.83 19.18
N ALA A 137 12.90 -2.58 19.32
CA ALA A 137 12.24 -1.43 18.70
C ALA A 137 12.21 -1.51 17.16
N TYR A 138 13.34 -1.83 16.52
CA TYR A 138 13.41 -1.83 15.05
C TYR A 138 12.65 -3.01 14.43
N ASN A 139 12.65 -4.17 15.08
CA ASN A 139 11.89 -5.32 14.58
C ASN A 139 10.38 -5.15 14.81
N LEU A 140 9.96 -4.51 15.92
CA LEU A 140 8.56 -4.10 16.08
C LEU A 140 8.15 -3.05 15.05
N GLY A 141 8.98 -2.03 14.79
CA GLY A 141 8.72 -1.03 13.73
C GLY A 141 8.52 -1.66 12.35
N THR A 142 9.29 -2.70 12.03
CA THR A 142 9.11 -3.51 10.82
C THR A 142 7.79 -4.30 10.84
N GLU A 143 7.37 -4.86 11.98
CA GLU A 143 6.07 -5.55 12.11
C GLU A 143 4.87 -4.60 11.96
N LEU A 144 5.02 -3.29 12.24
CA LEU A 144 3.97 -2.27 12.02
C LEU A 144 3.77 -1.91 10.54
N GLY A 145 4.65 -2.36 9.62
CA GLY A 145 4.55 -2.12 8.18
C GLY A 145 5.48 -1.02 7.63
N TRP A 146 6.21 -0.32 8.49
CA TRP A 146 7.17 0.73 8.10
C TRP A 146 8.58 0.17 7.94
N TYR A 147 9.41 0.81 7.13
CA TYR A 147 10.84 0.53 7.17
C TYR A 147 11.41 0.92 8.54
N ALA A 148 12.11 -0.01 9.16
CA ALA A 148 13.06 0.25 10.24
C ALA A 148 14.34 -0.55 9.92
N SER A 149 15.50 -0.06 10.40
CA SER A 149 16.79 -0.70 10.13
C SER A 149 16.78 -2.18 10.53
N ARG A 150 16.95 -3.08 9.55
CA ARG A 150 17.01 -4.53 9.83
C ARG A 150 18.19 -4.85 10.73
N THR A 151 18.04 -5.86 11.58
CA THR A 151 19.00 -6.20 12.64
C THR A 151 19.37 -7.68 12.66
N ARG A 152 20.64 -7.97 12.94
CA ARG A 152 21.14 -9.32 13.23
C ARG A 152 22.11 -9.28 14.40
N PHE A 153 21.88 -10.13 15.40
CA PHE A 153 22.87 -10.36 16.45
C PHE A 153 24.08 -11.10 15.90
N CYS A 154 25.28 -10.72 16.35
CA CYS A 154 26.53 -11.38 16.01
C CYS A 154 27.53 -11.31 17.18
N GLU A 155 28.58 -12.11 17.13
CA GLU A 155 29.76 -11.95 18.00
C GLU A 155 30.95 -11.46 17.18
N VAL A 156 31.63 -10.43 17.69
CA VAL A 156 32.71 -9.76 16.95
C VAL A 156 34.08 -10.16 17.50
N VAL A 157 35.02 -10.46 16.61
CA VAL A 157 36.44 -10.70 16.90
C VAL A 157 37.27 -9.74 16.05
N ILE A 158 38.14 -8.93 16.69
CA ILE A 158 39.01 -7.99 15.97
C ILE A 158 40.47 -8.32 16.28
N ASN A 159 41.27 -8.63 15.27
CA ASN A 159 42.68 -9.04 15.41
C ASN A 159 42.89 -10.22 16.38
N GLY A 160 41.93 -11.15 16.44
CA GLY A 160 41.92 -12.28 17.39
C GLY A 160 41.46 -11.92 18.81
N ASP A 161 41.09 -10.67 19.09
CA ASP A 161 40.51 -10.25 20.37
C ASP A 161 38.97 -10.20 20.28
N TYR A 162 38.32 -11.07 21.05
CA TYR A 162 36.86 -11.14 21.17
C TYR A 162 36.29 -9.89 21.84
N LYS A 163 35.26 -9.31 21.22
CA LYS A 163 34.64 -8.03 21.62
C LYS A 163 33.24 -8.18 22.23
N GLY A 164 32.67 -9.38 22.31
CA GLY A 164 31.32 -9.59 22.84
C GLY A 164 30.24 -9.63 21.76
N VAL A 165 28.98 -9.53 22.19
CA VAL A 165 27.78 -9.50 21.34
C VAL A 165 27.58 -8.11 20.74
N TYR A 166 27.29 -8.04 19.45
CA TYR A 166 26.94 -6.84 18.70
C TYR A 166 25.60 -7.04 17.98
N ILE A 167 25.02 -5.94 17.52
CA ILE A 167 23.94 -5.96 16.53
C ILE A 167 24.52 -5.39 15.24
N LEU A 168 24.66 -6.22 14.21
CA LEU A 168 24.84 -5.75 12.84
C LEU A 168 23.50 -5.19 12.35
N LEU A 169 23.49 -3.94 11.90
CA LEU A 169 22.27 -3.28 11.45
C LEU A 169 22.50 -2.30 10.29
N GLU A 170 21.44 -2.06 9.54
CA GLU A 170 21.42 -1.15 8.40
C GLU A 170 21.54 0.31 8.82
N LYS A 171 22.36 1.10 8.11
CA LYS A 171 22.36 2.55 8.23
C LYS A 171 21.07 3.10 7.61
N VAL A 172 20.36 4.00 8.31
CA VAL A 172 19.22 4.72 7.72
C VAL A 172 19.74 5.58 6.56
N LYS A 173 19.19 5.35 5.36
CA LYS A 173 19.47 6.07 4.12
C LYS A 173 18.27 5.96 3.16
N ARG A 174 18.23 6.87 2.18
CA ARG A 174 17.35 6.79 1.00
C ARG A 174 17.82 5.68 0.05
N ASP A 175 16.98 4.68 -0.17
CA ASP A 175 17.27 3.46 -0.95
C ASP A 175 15.99 2.63 -1.11
N ASP A 176 15.82 1.99 -2.27
CA ASP A 176 14.60 1.29 -2.69
C ASP A 176 14.22 0.13 -1.74
N ASN A 177 15.17 -0.39 -0.95
CA ASN A 177 14.94 -1.41 0.08
C ASN A 177 14.91 -0.83 1.51
N ARG A 178 14.84 0.49 1.68
CA ARG A 178 14.95 1.21 2.97
C ARG A 178 13.93 2.35 3.03
N VAL A 179 14.37 3.61 3.08
CA VAL A 179 13.48 4.76 2.86
C VAL A 179 13.34 4.93 1.35
N ASP A 180 12.31 4.30 0.78
CA ASP A 180 11.97 4.39 -0.65
C ASP A 180 11.25 5.71 -0.93
N ILE A 181 12.04 6.69 -1.35
CA ILE A 181 11.59 7.96 -1.92
C ILE A 181 12.45 8.23 -3.16
N LYS A 182 11.96 9.02 -4.13
CA LYS A 182 12.71 9.25 -5.38
C LYS A 182 14.06 9.91 -5.13
N LYS A 183 15.07 9.53 -5.91
CA LYS A 183 16.35 10.23 -5.88
C LYS A 183 16.17 11.63 -6.45
N ILE A 184 16.58 12.64 -5.70
CA ILE A 184 16.77 13.99 -6.21
C ILE A 184 18.25 14.18 -6.61
N LEU A 185 18.48 14.77 -7.78
CA LEU A 185 19.82 15.02 -8.34
C LEU A 185 20.21 16.50 -8.16
N PRO A 186 21.51 16.87 -8.28
CA PRO A 186 21.93 18.27 -8.17
C PRO A 186 21.34 19.23 -9.21
N ASN A 187 20.74 18.71 -10.29
CA ASN A 187 20.07 19.51 -11.32
C ASN A 187 18.57 19.70 -11.08
N ASP A 188 17.97 18.92 -10.18
CA ASP A 188 16.53 18.92 -9.87
C ASP A 188 16.19 20.13 -9.00
N ASN A 189 16.09 21.30 -9.65
CA ASN A 189 15.99 22.62 -9.00
C ASN A 189 14.68 23.36 -9.30
N SER A 190 13.71 22.71 -9.95
CA SER A 190 12.39 23.25 -10.25
C SER A 190 11.36 22.13 -10.49
N GLY A 191 10.08 22.49 -10.55
CA GLY A 191 8.99 21.56 -10.87
C GLY A 191 8.79 20.46 -9.82
N ASP A 192 8.21 19.34 -10.26
CA ASP A 192 7.97 18.17 -9.41
C ASP A 192 9.27 17.49 -8.94
N GLU A 193 10.34 17.54 -9.73
CA GLU A 193 11.63 16.94 -9.39
C GLU A 193 12.27 17.58 -8.14
N LEU A 194 12.05 18.89 -7.95
CA LEU A 194 12.44 19.62 -6.74
C LEU A 194 11.61 19.23 -5.51
N SER A 195 10.42 18.68 -5.69
CA SER A 195 9.41 18.57 -4.61
C SER A 195 9.62 17.39 -3.64
N GLY A 196 10.62 16.54 -3.88
CA GLY A 196 10.79 15.30 -3.13
C GLY A 196 12.14 14.64 -3.27
N GLY A 197 12.35 13.58 -2.49
CA GLY A 197 13.64 12.93 -2.32
C GLY A 197 14.43 13.42 -1.11
N TYR A 198 13.73 14.06 -0.17
CA TYR A 198 14.30 14.58 1.06
C TYR A 198 14.15 13.58 2.20
N LEU A 199 15.27 13.27 2.86
CA LEU A 199 15.31 12.64 4.18
C LEU A 199 16.02 13.62 5.11
N ILE A 200 15.30 14.14 6.08
CA ILE A 200 15.76 15.13 7.07
C ILE A 200 15.65 14.53 8.47
N LYS A 201 16.21 15.22 9.47
CA LYS A 201 16.09 14.84 10.88
C LYS A 201 15.85 16.03 11.77
N ILE A 202 15.25 15.80 12.93
CA ILE A 202 15.42 16.66 14.09
C ILE A 202 16.60 16.08 14.88
N ASP A 203 17.71 16.81 14.95
CA ASP A 203 18.95 16.35 15.59
C ASP A 203 19.90 17.50 15.96
N LYS A 204 20.82 17.22 16.88
CA LYS A 204 21.83 18.16 17.40
C LYS A 204 22.87 18.55 16.35
N SER A 205 23.48 19.74 16.51
CA SER A 205 24.54 20.26 15.64
C SER A 205 25.95 19.66 15.86
N THR A 206 26.07 18.43 16.34
CA THR A 206 27.38 17.76 16.54
C THR A 206 27.61 16.63 15.53
N GLY A 207 28.74 16.61 14.82
CA GLY A 207 29.13 15.55 13.89
C GLY A 207 29.60 16.09 12.53
N ALA A 208 30.17 15.22 11.69
CA ALA A 208 30.44 15.53 10.29
C ALA A 208 29.13 15.67 9.49
N ASN A 209 29.17 16.44 8.39
CA ASN A 209 28.02 16.72 7.50
C ASN A 209 26.73 17.02 8.28
N ASN A 210 26.74 18.13 9.04
CA ASN A 210 25.64 18.50 9.97
C ASN A 210 25.02 19.88 9.63
N ASP A 211 24.91 20.16 8.34
CA ASP A 211 24.20 21.33 7.83
C ASP A 211 22.68 21.16 7.99
N GLY A 212 21.95 22.28 8.03
CA GLY A 212 20.55 22.29 8.36
C GLY A 212 20.02 23.69 8.66
N TRP A 213 18.91 23.78 9.36
CA TRP A 213 18.32 25.04 9.79
C TRP A 213 17.69 24.92 11.18
N ALA A 214 17.47 26.06 11.82
CA ALA A 214 16.64 26.14 13.01
C ALA A 214 15.23 26.56 12.60
N SER A 215 14.20 25.91 13.15
CA SER A 215 12.82 26.37 12.98
C SER A 215 12.64 27.77 13.57
N THR A 216 11.83 28.58 12.90
CA THR A 216 11.37 29.88 13.41
C THR A 216 10.30 29.74 14.50
N PHE A 217 9.69 28.56 14.61
CA PHE A 217 8.71 28.25 15.65
C PHE A 217 9.42 27.75 16.91
N PRO A 218 9.19 28.38 18.08
CA PRO A 218 9.76 27.89 19.32
C PRO A 218 9.02 26.62 19.78
N PRO A 219 9.66 25.73 20.55
CA PRO A 219 9.02 24.52 21.09
C PRO A 219 7.85 24.84 22.04
N TYR A 220 7.87 26.03 22.65
CA TYR A 220 6.77 26.58 23.46
C TYR A 220 6.91 28.10 23.55
N ALA A 221 5.80 28.79 23.85
CA ALA A 221 5.76 30.24 23.95
C ALA A 221 6.80 30.78 24.95
N GLY A 222 7.65 31.71 24.49
CA GLY A 222 8.70 32.33 25.30
C GLY A 222 9.99 31.50 25.46
N SER A 223 10.11 30.35 24.82
CA SER A 223 11.38 29.59 24.80
C SER A 223 12.50 30.38 24.10
N SER A 224 13.73 30.25 24.62
CA SER A 224 14.96 30.72 23.96
C SER A 224 15.61 29.66 23.08
N HIS A 225 15.00 28.47 22.95
CA HIS A 225 15.48 27.36 22.14
C HIS A 225 14.68 27.23 20.84
N GLN A 226 15.26 26.52 19.86
CA GLN A 226 14.66 26.28 18.55
C GLN A 226 14.78 24.80 18.19
N ILE A 227 13.84 24.28 17.38
CA ILE A 227 13.94 22.95 16.80
C ILE A 227 15.01 22.96 15.71
N LEU A 228 15.92 21.98 15.71
CA LEU A 228 17.05 21.91 14.78
C LEU A 228 16.82 20.82 13.73
N TYR A 229 16.53 21.24 12.51
CA TYR A 229 16.36 20.35 11.36
C TYR A 229 17.68 20.17 10.61
N LYS A 230 18.02 18.93 10.25
CA LYS A 230 19.29 18.52 9.61
C LYS A 230 19.04 17.82 8.28
N TYR A 231 19.85 18.12 7.28
CA TYR A 231 19.83 17.39 6.00
C TYR A 231 20.53 16.04 6.17
N HIS A 232 19.95 14.96 5.62
CA HIS A 232 20.57 13.63 5.61
C HIS A 232 20.60 13.01 4.20
N ASN A 233 19.53 13.13 3.43
CA ASN A 233 19.57 13.00 1.97
C ASN A 233 18.80 14.17 1.31
N PRO A 234 19.36 14.82 0.26
CA PRO A 234 20.74 14.67 -0.23
C PRO A 234 21.78 15.01 0.83
N ASP A 235 23.04 14.60 0.60
CA ASP A 235 24.10 14.93 1.55
C ASP A 235 24.24 16.47 1.65
N PRO A 236 24.49 17.04 2.85
CA PRO A 236 24.81 18.45 3.08
C PRO A 236 25.78 19.11 2.09
N THR A 237 26.70 18.35 1.51
CA THR A 237 27.69 18.81 0.53
C THR A 237 27.21 18.79 -0.92
N GLU A 238 26.09 18.09 -1.20
CA GLU A 238 25.49 17.93 -2.53
C GLU A 238 24.18 18.73 -2.72
N ILE A 239 23.42 18.96 -1.65
CA ILE A 239 22.12 19.65 -1.68
C ILE A 239 22.23 21.12 -2.13
N THR A 240 21.45 21.51 -3.13
CA THR A 240 21.50 22.87 -3.71
C THR A 240 20.73 23.92 -2.89
N ASN A 241 20.97 25.21 -3.14
CA ASN A 241 20.21 26.29 -2.51
C ASN A 241 18.71 26.28 -2.86
N ALA A 242 18.32 25.81 -4.05
CA ALA A 242 16.91 25.67 -4.41
C ALA A 242 16.24 24.55 -3.59
N GLN A 243 16.94 23.42 -3.46
CA GLN A 243 16.51 22.26 -2.68
C GLN A 243 16.41 22.57 -1.19
N LYS A 244 17.41 23.27 -0.62
CA LYS A 244 17.35 23.79 0.76
C LYS A 244 16.13 24.68 0.98
N THR A 245 15.92 25.67 0.09
CA THR A 245 14.78 26.59 0.16
C THR A 245 13.44 25.85 0.07
N TYR A 246 13.32 24.85 -0.81
CA TYR A 246 12.08 24.07 -0.95
C TYR A 246 11.70 23.35 0.36
N ILE A 247 12.59 22.50 0.90
CA ILE A 247 12.26 21.69 2.08
C ILE A 247 12.13 22.55 3.35
N GLN A 248 12.89 23.64 3.45
CA GLN A 248 12.71 24.65 4.51
C GLN A 248 11.32 25.29 4.44
N ASN A 249 10.88 25.71 3.26
CA ASN A 249 9.56 26.32 3.07
C ASN A 249 8.43 25.33 3.31
N PHE A 250 8.58 24.06 2.90
CA PHE A 250 7.59 23.02 3.15
C PHE A 250 7.41 22.76 4.66
N ILE A 251 8.52 22.59 5.41
CA ILE A 251 8.45 22.43 6.86
C ILE A 251 7.92 23.70 7.54
N PHE A 252 8.30 24.89 7.08
CA PHE A 252 7.73 26.15 7.57
C PHE A 252 6.22 26.24 7.32
N GLN A 253 5.70 25.75 6.20
CA GLN A 253 4.25 25.70 5.92
C GLN A 253 3.54 24.73 6.87
N PHE A 254 4.09 23.53 7.09
CA PHE A 254 3.58 22.57 8.07
C PHE A 254 3.55 23.16 9.49
N GLU A 255 4.66 23.74 9.96
CA GLU A 255 4.72 24.37 11.28
C GLU A 255 3.78 25.58 11.37
N SER A 256 3.70 26.43 10.34
CA SER A 256 2.72 27.54 10.29
C SER A 256 1.28 27.06 10.39
N MET A 257 0.96 25.95 9.71
CA MET A 257 -0.37 25.34 9.78
C MET A 257 -0.66 24.84 11.20
N MET A 258 0.27 24.09 11.80
CA MET A 258 0.14 23.57 13.15
C MET A 258 0.04 24.66 14.21
N ASP A 259 0.74 25.79 14.08
CA ASP A 259 0.66 26.91 15.02
C ASP A 259 -0.69 27.66 14.91
N SER A 260 -1.29 27.67 13.72
CA SER A 260 -2.56 28.36 13.45
C SER A 260 -3.73 27.90 14.34
N VAL A 261 -4.77 28.73 14.43
CA VAL A 261 -6.04 28.38 15.08
C VAL A 261 -6.90 27.40 14.26
N ASN A 262 -6.58 27.21 12.98
CA ASN A 262 -7.33 26.38 12.04
C ASN A 262 -6.69 25.01 11.81
N TYR A 263 -5.67 24.63 12.59
CA TYR A 263 -4.87 23.42 12.33
C TYR A 263 -5.71 22.12 12.32
N THR A 264 -6.78 22.04 13.11
CA THR A 264 -7.73 20.91 13.16
C THR A 264 -8.89 21.02 12.15
N ASN A 265 -8.90 22.03 11.27
CA ASN A 265 -9.98 22.21 10.31
C ASN A 265 -9.90 21.10 9.23
N PRO A 266 -10.93 20.25 9.05
CA PRO A 266 -10.88 19.10 8.13
C PRO A 266 -10.68 19.48 6.65
N PHE A 267 -10.78 20.77 6.32
CA PHE A 267 -10.76 21.31 4.96
C PHE A 267 -9.57 22.23 4.66
N SER A 268 -8.84 22.66 5.69
CA SER A 268 -7.76 23.63 5.57
C SER A 268 -6.68 23.48 6.67
N GLY A 269 -6.71 22.37 7.39
CA GLY A 269 -5.82 22.06 8.51
C GLY A 269 -4.56 21.35 8.04
N TYR A 270 -3.92 20.61 8.95
CA TYR A 270 -2.66 19.93 8.63
C TYR A 270 -2.82 18.65 7.79
N TYR A 271 -4.05 18.14 7.62
CA TYR A 271 -4.31 16.76 7.17
C TYR A 271 -3.69 16.41 5.80
N ASP A 272 -3.67 17.36 4.86
CA ASP A 272 -3.06 17.17 3.53
C ASP A 272 -1.53 17.37 3.51
N LEU A 273 -0.93 17.78 4.63
CA LEU A 273 0.51 18.05 4.75
C LEU A 273 1.28 16.87 5.36
N VAL A 274 0.61 15.88 5.95
CA VAL A 274 1.27 14.77 6.67
C VAL A 274 0.61 13.41 6.40
N ASN A 275 1.42 12.36 6.31
CA ASN A 275 0.94 10.99 6.34
C ASN A 275 0.58 10.65 7.79
N ILE A 276 -0.69 10.82 8.15
CA ILE A 276 -1.13 10.75 9.54
C ILE A 276 -0.84 9.41 10.22
N ASP A 277 -0.91 8.31 9.46
CA ASP A 277 -0.69 6.96 9.97
C ASP A 277 0.79 6.75 10.36
N SER A 278 1.74 7.33 9.62
CA SER A 278 3.16 7.36 10.02
C SER A 278 3.38 8.11 11.35
N PHE A 279 2.66 9.21 11.60
CA PHE A 279 2.75 9.98 12.85
C PHE A 279 2.11 9.24 14.03
N VAL A 280 1.00 8.52 13.81
CA VAL A 280 0.36 7.68 14.82
C VAL A 280 1.27 6.51 15.21
N ASP A 281 1.81 5.77 14.25
CA ASP A 281 2.69 4.63 14.55
C ASP A 281 4.03 5.06 15.15
N PHE A 282 4.59 6.21 14.73
CA PHE A 282 5.77 6.81 15.35
C PHE A 282 5.50 7.22 16.81
N PHE A 283 4.33 7.81 17.09
CA PHE A 283 3.90 8.16 18.44
C PHE A 283 3.77 6.90 19.31
N ILE A 284 3.03 5.90 18.84
CA ILE A 284 2.84 4.61 19.52
C ILE A 284 4.21 3.99 19.87
N MET A 285 5.11 3.88 18.90
CA MET A 285 6.41 3.23 19.11
C MET A 285 7.34 3.99 20.07
N ASN A 286 7.39 5.32 19.99
CA ASN A 286 8.20 6.11 20.93
C ASN A 286 7.59 6.13 22.34
N GLU A 287 6.26 6.12 22.48
CA GLU A 287 5.61 6.08 23.80
C GLU A 287 5.67 4.70 24.46
N ILE A 288 5.56 3.58 23.72
CA ILE A 288 5.79 2.24 24.30
C ILE A 288 7.23 2.13 24.81
N GLY A 289 8.19 2.70 24.07
CA GLY A 289 9.58 2.80 24.50
C GLY A 289 9.81 3.84 25.61
N LYS A 290 8.91 4.81 25.77
CA LYS A 290 9.15 6.09 26.46
C LYS A 290 10.53 6.65 26.08
N ASN A 291 10.79 6.75 24.77
CA ASN A 291 12.11 7.02 24.21
C ASN A 291 12.56 8.46 24.52
N VAL A 292 13.55 8.60 25.41
CA VAL A 292 13.98 9.91 25.94
C VAL A 292 14.58 10.89 24.92
N ASP A 293 14.90 10.39 23.74
CA ASP A 293 15.44 11.18 22.63
C ASP A 293 14.44 11.33 21.48
N GLY A 294 13.57 10.35 21.24
CA GLY A 294 12.85 10.17 19.96
C GLY A 294 11.94 11.31 19.48
N TYR A 295 11.53 12.22 20.37
CA TYR A 295 10.72 13.41 20.04
C TYR A 295 11.53 14.68 19.79
N ARG A 296 12.81 14.72 20.16
CA ARG A 296 13.62 15.95 20.23
C ARG A 296 14.97 15.86 19.51
N ILE A 297 15.51 14.66 19.34
CA ILE A 297 16.72 14.33 18.56
C ILE A 297 16.58 12.89 18.00
N SER A 298 17.45 12.48 17.07
CA SER A 298 17.36 11.14 16.44
C SER A 298 16.04 10.85 15.71
N THR A 299 15.15 11.83 15.53
CA THR A 299 13.89 11.77 14.79
C THR A 299 14.17 11.95 13.29
N TYR A 300 13.72 11.04 12.42
CA TYR A 300 13.79 11.20 10.97
C TYR A 300 12.43 11.65 10.42
N LEU A 301 12.43 12.43 9.34
CA LEU A 301 11.24 12.76 8.54
C LEU A 301 11.61 12.69 7.06
N TYR A 302 10.67 12.31 6.20
CA TYR A 302 10.90 12.28 4.76
C TYR A 302 9.74 12.81 3.92
N LYS A 303 10.08 13.23 2.69
CA LYS A 303 9.16 13.82 1.72
C LYS A 303 9.52 13.30 0.33
N ASP A 304 8.61 12.56 -0.30
CA ASP A 304 8.75 12.18 -1.72
C ASP A 304 8.19 13.27 -2.64
N ARG A 305 8.23 13.07 -3.97
CA ARG A 305 7.76 14.06 -4.95
C ARG A 305 6.25 14.19 -4.87
N ASN A 306 5.71 15.39 -5.11
CA ASN A 306 4.28 15.65 -5.07
C ASN A 306 3.47 14.78 -6.03
N SER A 307 4.06 14.35 -7.15
CA SER A 307 3.47 13.37 -8.09
C SER A 307 3.39 11.93 -7.57
N VAL A 308 4.06 11.62 -6.45
CA VAL A 308 4.07 10.30 -5.78
C VAL A 308 3.34 10.40 -4.44
N ASP A 309 3.80 11.30 -3.56
CA ASP A 309 3.18 11.63 -2.29
C ASP A 309 3.50 13.09 -1.90
N SER A 310 2.46 13.91 -1.77
CA SER A 310 2.56 15.32 -1.37
C SER A 310 2.76 15.52 0.14
N THR A 311 2.67 14.47 0.96
CA THR A 311 2.67 14.54 2.42
C THR A 311 4.05 14.34 3.05
N LEU A 312 4.22 14.85 4.27
CA LEU A 312 5.36 14.58 5.14
C LEU A 312 5.16 13.27 5.89
N HIS A 313 6.17 12.41 5.90
CA HIS A 313 6.20 11.22 6.73
C HIS A 313 7.19 11.40 7.88
N ILE A 314 6.96 10.70 8.99
CA ILE A 314 7.89 10.62 10.13
C ILE A 314 8.38 9.19 10.32
N GLY A 315 9.65 9.06 10.68
CA GLY A 315 10.39 7.80 10.65
C GLY A 315 11.50 7.81 9.58
N PRO A 316 12.29 6.72 9.48
CA PRO A 316 12.19 5.48 10.25
C PRO A 316 12.60 5.63 11.73
N LEU A 317 12.25 4.64 12.56
CA LEU A 317 12.61 4.60 13.98
C LEU A 317 14.14 4.52 14.20
N TRP A 318 14.65 5.20 15.25
CA TRP A 318 16.08 5.24 15.55
C TRP A 318 16.39 5.50 17.04
N ASP A 319 17.55 5.01 17.50
CA ASP A 319 18.21 5.31 18.80
C ASP A 319 17.48 4.88 20.09
N PHE A 320 16.81 3.72 20.06
CA PHE A 320 16.04 3.16 21.18
C PHE A 320 16.89 2.52 22.31
N ASN A 321 18.22 2.69 22.34
CA ASN A 321 19.06 2.18 23.44
C ASN A 321 18.79 2.85 24.79
N LEU A 322 18.14 4.02 24.81
CA LEU A 322 17.75 4.73 26.02
C LEU A 322 16.28 4.47 26.43
N ALA A 323 15.52 3.82 25.56
CA ALA A 323 14.12 3.45 25.78
C ALA A 323 13.97 2.24 26.72
N PHE A 324 12.73 1.86 27.01
CA PHE A 324 12.33 0.72 27.81
C PHE A 324 12.99 0.69 29.20
N GLY A 325 12.84 1.79 29.95
CA GLY A 325 13.35 1.92 31.31
C GLY A 325 14.87 2.07 31.44
N ASN A 326 15.60 2.32 30.34
CA ASN A 326 17.08 2.28 30.38
C ASN A 326 17.77 3.61 30.70
N ALA A 327 17.02 4.70 30.83
CA ALA A 327 17.53 6.03 31.18
C ALA A 327 17.11 6.42 32.61
N ASP A 328 18.08 6.85 33.42
CA ASP A 328 17.94 7.38 34.79
C ASP A 328 17.66 8.89 34.83
N TYR A 329 17.11 9.41 33.74
CA TYR A 329 16.84 10.82 33.52
C TYR A 329 15.63 11.01 32.60
N TYR A 330 15.04 12.20 32.64
CA TYR A 330 13.82 12.59 31.92
C TYR A 330 12.64 11.62 32.14
N ASP A 331 12.51 11.09 33.36
CA ASP A 331 11.50 10.11 33.77
C ASP A 331 11.47 8.83 32.88
N GLY A 332 12.55 8.52 32.17
CA GLY A 332 12.65 7.36 31.29
C GLY A 332 12.49 6.02 32.01
N GLU A 333 12.73 6.00 33.33
CA GLU A 333 12.52 4.87 34.22
C GLU A 333 11.06 4.70 34.69
N LEU A 334 10.23 5.75 34.56
CA LEU A 334 8.83 5.72 34.96
C LEU A 334 7.94 5.17 33.84
N THR A 335 7.01 4.29 34.19
CA THR A 335 6.09 3.67 33.21
C THR A 335 4.88 4.55 32.86
N ASN A 336 4.66 5.66 33.57
CA ASN A 336 3.55 6.60 33.37
C ASN A 336 4.02 7.95 32.81
N GLY A 337 3.06 8.75 32.34
CA GLY A 337 3.28 10.06 31.71
C GLY A 337 3.67 9.93 30.23
N TRP A 338 3.13 10.78 29.38
CA TRP A 338 3.56 10.88 27.98
C TRP A 338 4.97 11.46 27.91
N HIS A 339 5.81 10.97 27.01
CA HIS A 339 7.18 11.47 26.91
C HIS A 339 7.29 12.73 26.06
N TYR A 340 6.43 12.90 25.05
CA TYR A 340 6.38 14.15 24.29
C TYR A 340 6.09 15.38 25.18
N GLU A 341 5.35 15.20 26.29
CA GLU A 341 5.01 16.25 27.27
C GLU A 341 6.15 16.59 28.26
N PHE A 342 7.27 15.86 28.24
CA PHE A 342 8.33 16.08 29.22
C PHE A 342 8.99 17.48 29.02
N PRO A 343 9.19 18.30 30.07
CA PRO A 343 9.52 19.72 29.90
C PRO A 343 11.00 20.03 29.60
N PHE A 344 11.87 19.02 29.47
CA PHE A 344 13.33 19.11 29.17
C PHE A 344 14.05 20.35 29.73
N THR A 345 13.80 20.71 30.98
CA THR A 345 14.21 21.99 31.54
C THR A 345 15.73 22.09 31.65
N GLY A 346 16.33 22.97 30.84
CA GLY A 346 17.78 23.19 30.78
C GLY A 346 18.51 22.38 29.70
N ASP A 347 17.82 21.53 28.92
CA ASP A 347 18.37 20.95 27.69
C ASP A 347 18.17 21.94 26.52
N GLY A 348 19.13 21.98 25.60
CA GLY A 348 19.03 22.80 24.38
C GLY A 348 18.15 22.17 23.29
N ASN A 349 17.94 20.85 23.34
CA ASN A 349 17.17 20.10 22.35
C ASN A 349 15.79 19.77 22.94
N GLN A 350 14.75 20.29 22.31
CA GLN A 350 13.38 20.35 22.81
C GLN A 350 12.43 19.63 21.86
N VAL A 351 11.25 19.23 22.35
CA VAL A 351 10.18 18.63 21.53
C VAL A 351 9.52 19.71 20.67
N PRO A 352 9.23 19.46 19.38
CA PRO A 352 8.45 20.38 18.56
C PRO A 352 7.03 20.58 19.11
N PHE A 353 6.59 21.84 19.17
CA PHE A 353 5.28 22.25 19.69
C PHE A 353 4.09 21.54 19.01
N TRP A 354 4.28 21.04 17.78
CA TRP A 354 3.22 20.42 17.01
C TRP A 354 2.80 19.03 17.53
N TRP A 355 3.54 18.41 18.46
CA TRP A 355 3.08 17.21 19.16
C TRP A 355 1.92 17.49 20.13
N ASP A 356 1.98 18.61 20.88
CA ASP A 356 0.86 19.07 21.72
C ASP A 356 -0.38 19.35 20.86
N LYS A 357 -0.16 19.91 19.65
CA LYS A 357 -1.21 20.16 18.66
C LYS A 357 -1.83 18.84 18.16
N PHE A 358 -1.03 17.88 17.69
CA PHE A 358 -1.55 16.56 17.29
C PHE A 358 -2.33 15.90 18.41
N TYR A 359 -1.79 15.82 19.63
CA TYR A 359 -2.49 15.14 20.72
C TYR A 359 -3.74 15.91 21.19
N ALA A 360 -3.82 17.22 20.96
CA ALA A 360 -5.03 18.02 21.21
C ALA A 360 -6.10 17.92 20.09
N ASP A 361 -5.75 17.38 18.91
CA ASP A 361 -6.73 17.13 17.84
C ASP A 361 -7.49 15.81 18.08
N PRO A 362 -8.82 15.85 18.27
CA PRO A 362 -9.59 14.64 18.47
C PRO A 362 -9.61 13.70 17.23
N PHE A 363 -9.31 14.17 16.00
CA PHE A 363 -9.12 13.26 14.86
C PHE A 363 -7.85 12.40 15.03
N PHE A 364 -6.71 13.01 15.38
CA PHE A 364 -5.50 12.26 15.73
C PHE A 364 -5.73 11.31 16.90
N GLN A 365 -6.43 11.74 17.97
CA GLN A 365 -6.76 10.87 19.10
C GLN A 365 -7.59 9.64 18.70
N ASN A 366 -8.55 9.81 17.77
CA ASN A 366 -9.37 8.70 17.27
C ASN A 366 -8.55 7.72 16.42
N LYS A 367 -7.74 8.23 15.48
CA LYS A 367 -6.78 7.43 14.70
C LYS A 367 -5.82 6.65 15.61
N LEU A 368 -5.28 7.30 16.64
CA LEU A 368 -4.43 6.69 17.67
C LEU A 368 -5.17 5.59 18.44
N ALA A 369 -6.43 5.80 18.82
CA ALA A 369 -7.23 4.81 19.55
C ALA A 369 -7.51 3.55 18.72
N LEU A 370 -7.93 3.71 17.47
CA LEU A 370 -8.19 2.59 16.55
C LEU A 370 -6.92 1.77 16.30
N ARG A 371 -5.80 2.44 15.98
CA ARG A 371 -4.51 1.79 15.71
C ARG A 371 -3.92 1.13 16.96
N TRP A 372 -4.09 1.73 18.14
CA TRP A 372 -3.72 1.12 19.41
C TRP A 372 -4.52 -0.17 19.67
N GLN A 373 -5.84 -0.15 19.48
CA GLN A 373 -6.69 -1.32 19.67
C GLN A 373 -6.31 -2.47 18.73
N GLU A 374 -6.04 -2.17 17.45
CA GLU A 374 -5.55 -3.12 16.46
C GLU A 374 -4.24 -3.77 16.95
N LEU A 375 -3.20 -2.96 17.19
CA LEU A 375 -1.87 -3.47 17.54
C LEU A 375 -1.86 -4.21 18.88
N ARG A 376 -2.66 -3.79 19.86
CA ARG A 376 -2.80 -4.47 21.16
C ARG A 376 -3.53 -5.81 21.07
N SER A 377 -4.23 -6.09 19.98
CA SER A 377 -4.86 -7.40 19.72
C SER A 377 -3.87 -8.47 19.23
N ASP A 378 -2.72 -8.07 18.66
CA ASP A 378 -1.69 -9.00 18.14
C ASP A 378 -0.25 -8.57 18.50
N ILE A 379 0.39 -7.73 17.67
CA ILE A 379 1.84 -7.45 17.69
C ILE A 379 2.28 -6.91 19.06
N LEU A 380 1.52 -5.97 19.61
CA LEU A 380 1.77 -5.33 20.90
C LEU A 380 1.01 -5.99 22.05
N HIS A 381 0.31 -7.12 21.82
CA HIS A 381 -0.28 -7.88 22.92
C HIS A 381 0.83 -8.29 23.91
N THR A 382 0.52 -8.26 25.20
CA THR A 382 1.58 -8.36 26.23
C THR A 382 2.26 -9.73 26.20
N ASP A 383 1.52 -10.80 25.89
CA ASP A 383 2.09 -12.14 25.67
C ASP A 383 3.00 -12.17 24.43
N SER A 384 2.63 -11.50 23.32
CA SER A 384 3.44 -11.39 22.11
C SER A 384 4.81 -10.76 22.42
N LEU A 385 4.81 -9.66 23.17
CA LEU A 385 6.03 -8.97 23.59
C LEU A 385 6.87 -9.79 24.58
N TRP A 386 6.25 -10.41 25.58
CA TRP A 386 6.97 -11.27 26.53
C TRP A 386 7.64 -12.45 25.86
N ALA A 387 6.93 -13.08 24.94
CA ALA A 387 7.41 -14.23 24.22
C ALA A 387 8.54 -13.84 23.26
N TYR A 388 8.48 -12.65 22.65
CA TYR A 388 9.54 -12.11 21.82
C TYR A 388 10.82 -11.91 22.65
N ILE A 389 10.69 -11.33 23.85
CA ILE A 389 11.80 -11.13 24.78
C ILE A 389 12.36 -12.47 25.30
N ASP A 390 11.51 -13.40 25.77
CA ASP A 390 11.96 -14.74 26.25
C ASP A 390 12.68 -15.53 25.17
N SER A 391 12.16 -15.38 23.94
CA SER A 391 12.86 -15.90 22.79
C SER A 391 14.21 -15.18 22.71
N THR A 392 14.30 -13.85 22.58
CA THR A 392 15.58 -13.13 22.39
C THR A 392 16.62 -13.42 23.49
N VAL A 393 16.17 -13.68 24.73
CA VAL A 393 17.01 -14.21 25.82
C VAL A 393 17.60 -15.57 25.51
N SER A 394 16.80 -16.47 24.94
CA SER A 394 17.28 -17.73 24.36
C SER A 394 18.30 -17.47 23.23
N LEU A 395 18.02 -16.57 22.26
CA LEU A 395 18.98 -16.17 21.19
C LEU A 395 20.36 -15.81 21.76
N LEU A 396 20.38 -15.20 22.93
CA LEU A 396 21.59 -14.71 23.55
C LEU A 396 22.20 -15.64 24.60
N ASP A 397 21.55 -16.73 25.04
CA ASP A 397 21.89 -17.47 26.28
C ASP A 397 23.40 -17.72 26.50
N SER A 398 24.07 -18.36 25.54
CA SER A 398 25.51 -18.62 25.61
C SER A 398 26.37 -17.37 25.35
N ALA A 399 25.91 -16.48 24.47
CA ALA A 399 26.64 -15.31 23.99
C ALA A 399 26.62 -14.15 24.98
N GLN A 400 25.52 -13.91 25.69
CA GLN A 400 25.43 -12.95 26.80
C GLN A 400 26.38 -13.37 27.94
N THR A 401 26.47 -14.67 28.23
CA THR A 401 27.41 -15.18 29.25
C THR A 401 28.84 -14.84 28.86
N ARG A 402 29.24 -15.07 27.60
CA ARG A 402 30.58 -14.67 27.10
C ARG A 402 30.75 -13.15 27.09
N ASN A 403 29.73 -12.39 26.68
CA ASN A 403 29.76 -10.92 26.66
C ASN A 403 29.99 -10.33 28.05
N PHE A 404 29.31 -10.82 29.10
CA PHE A 404 29.48 -10.33 30.47
C PHE A 404 30.71 -10.90 31.18
N GLN A 405 31.28 -12.02 30.71
CA GLN A 405 32.65 -12.42 31.06
C GLN A 405 33.69 -11.42 30.52
N ARG A 406 33.52 -10.93 29.28
CA ARG A 406 34.41 -9.93 28.66
C ARG A 406 34.25 -8.55 29.28
N TRP A 407 33.00 -8.17 29.50
CA TRP A 407 32.55 -6.86 29.97
C TRP A 407 31.78 -7.06 31.28
N GLN A 408 32.52 -7.10 32.40
CA GLN A 408 31.97 -7.35 33.73
C GLN A 408 31.24 -6.11 34.26
N ILE A 409 30.04 -5.87 33.73
CA ILE A 409 29.21 -4.68 34.00
C ILE A 409 27.84 -4.99 34.63
N LEU A 410 27.51 -6.27 34.81
CA LEU A 410 26.41 -6.67 35.71
C LEU A 410 26.75 -6.25 37.15
N ASP A 411 25.74 -5.99 37.97
CA ASP A 411 25.88 -5.42 39.33
C ASP A 411 26.61 -4.06 39.39
N THR A 412 26.85 -3.42 38.24
CA THR A 412 27.59 -2.15 38.13
C THR A 412 26.72 -1.11 37.45
N TYR A 413 26.64 0.10 38.02
CA TYR A 413 26.03 1.23 37.34
C TYR A 413 26.88 1.64 36.13
N ILE A 414 26.27 1.62 34.94
CA ILE A 414 26.82 2.18 33.71
C ILE A 414 25.83 3.25 33.28
N TRP A 415 26.30 4.47 33.02
CA TRP A 415 25.41 5.54 32.56
C TRP A 415 24.69 5.14 31.25
N PRO A 416 23.36 5.31 31.13
CA PRO A 416 22.43 5.94 32.06
C PRO A 416 21.45 4.97 32.75
N ASN A 417 21.90 3.79 33.21
CA ASN A 417 20.97 2.77 33.68
C ASN A 417 20.20 3.16 34.96
N ALA A 418 18.88 3.33 34.85
CA ALA A 418 17.98 3.48 36.00
C ALA A 418 17.89 2.23 36.89
N TYR A 419 18.10 1.05 36.30
CA TYR A 419 18.12 -0.23 36.99
C TYR A 419 19.48 -0.91 36.84
N VAL A 420 19.96 -1.51 37.93
CA VAL A 420 21.20 -2.28 37.95
C VAL A 420 20.89 -3.68 38.45
N GLY A 421 20.74 -4.61 37.51
CA GLY A 421 20.57 -6.03 37.80
C GLY A 421 21.90 -6.68 38.18
N MET A 422 21.89 -7.48 39.25
CA MET A 422 23.02 -8.32 39.64
C MET A 422 23.34 -9.39 38.59
N THR A 423 22.33 -9.82 37.81
CA THR A 423 22.44 -10.87 36.80
C THR A 423 21.64 -10.52 35.54
N TYR A 424 22.00 -11.09 34.40
CA TYR A 424 21.27 -10.88 33.14
C TYR A 424 19.76 -11.20 33.24
N PRO A 425 19.30 -12.30 33.89
CA PRO A 425 17.87 -12.52 34.15
C PRO A 425 17.17 -11.42 34.95
N ASN A 426 17.89 -10.67 35.81
CA ASN A 426 17.30 -9.52 36.51
C ASN A 426 17.02 -8.34 35.56
N GLU A 427 17.93 -8.07 34.62
CA GLU A 427 17.76 -7.04 33.58
C GLU A 427 16.57 -7.35 32.66
N ILE A 428 16.41 -8.62 32.27
CA ILE A 428 15.26 -9.11 31.50
C ILE A 428 13.96 -8.99 32.28
N THR A 429 13.97 -9.36 33.57
CA THR A 429 12.79 -9.23 34.43
C THR A 429 12.37 -7.76 34.53
N TYR A 430 13.33 -6.85 34.73
CA TYR A 430 13.07 -5.41 34.75
C TYR A 430 12.49 -4.91 33.42
N LEU A 431 13.11 -5.22 32.28
CA LEU A 431 12.62 -4.85 30.94
C LEU A 431 11.16 -5.28 30.74
N LYS A 432 10.83 -6.53 31.09
CA LYS A 432 9.47 -7.09 30.97
C LYS A 432 8.46 -6.42 31.91
N THR A 433 8.83 -6.19 33.17
CA THR A 433 7.96 -5.53 34.16
C THR A 433 7.71 -4.06 33.79
N TRP A 434 8.75 -3.37 33.30
CA TRP A 434 8.64 -1.98 32.85
C TRP A 434 7.71 -1.87 31.64
N ILE A 435 7.90 -2.71 30.61
CA ILE A 435 7.01 -2.74 29.43
C ILE A 435 5.57 -3.04 29.83
N GLN A 436 5.34 -4.03 30.70
CA GLN A 436 3.99 -4.34 31.19
C GLN A 436 3.35 -3.13 31.90
N GLY A 437 4.08 -2.46 32.78
CA GLY A 437 3.59 -1.25 33.46
C GLY A 437 3.30 -0.11 32.48
N ARG A 438 4.09 0.02 31.40
CA ARG A 438 3.90 1.04 30.36
C ARG A 438 2.62 0.78 29.56
N LEU A 439 2.44 -0.45 29.09
CA LEU A 439 1.24 -0.86 28.34
C LEU A 439 -0.03 -0.69 29.17
N ILE A 440 -0.03 -1.11 30.44
CA ILE A 440 -1.17 -0.92 31.35
C ILE A 440 -1.51 0.56 31.52
N TRP A 441 -0.51 1.45 31.58
CA TRP A 441 -0.76 2.88 31.68
C TRP A 441 -1.31 3.47 30.37
N MET A 442 -0.75 3.08 29.21
CA MET A 442 -1.23 3.52 27.89
C MET A 442 -2.65 3.03 27.59
N ASP A 443 -2.98 1.77 27.94
CA ASP A 443 -4.33 1.20 27.85
C ASP A 443 -5.37 1.99 28.69
N LEU A 444 -4.93 2.73 29.72
CA LEU A 444 -5.78 3.60 30.53
C LEU A 444 -5.85 5.05 30.02
N GLN A 445 -4.95 5.48 29.14
CA GLN A 445 -4.96 6.84 28.55
C GLN A 445 -5.61 6.89 27.18
N ILE A 446 -5.46 5.84 26.37
CA ILE A 446 -5.99 5.76 25.01
C ILE A 446 -7.42 5.17 25.11
N SER A 447 -8.43 5.98 24.81
CA SER A 447 -9.84 5.61 24.98
C SER A 447 -10.24 4.39 24.14
N PRO A 448 -10.83 3.33 24.72
CA PRO A 448 -11.33 2.16 23.99
C PRO A 448 -12.71 2.39 23.33
N THR A 449 -13.16 3.64 23.22
CA THR A 449 -14.42 4.00 22.57
C THR A 449 -14.21 5.24 21.71
N PRO A 450 -14.21 5.10 20.37
CA PRO A 450 -14.19 6.24 19.45
C PRO A 450 -15.36 7.18 19.74
N SER A 451 -15.06 8.41 20.14
CA SER A 451 -16.03 9.50 20.11
C SER A 451 -16.15 9.99 18.68
N PHE A 452 -17.28 9.72 18.03
CA PHE A 452 -17.64 10.41 16.80
C PHE A 452 -17.69 11.92 17.08
N ILE A 453 -16.87 12.68 16.36
CA ILE A 453 -16.81 14.14 16.47
C ILE A 453 -17.88 14.70 15.54
N ASP A 454 -18.80 15.45 16.10
CA ASP A 454 -19.83 16.19 15.39
C ASP A 454 -19.49 17.69 15.50
N TRP A 455 -19.27 18.37 14.37
CA TRP A 455 -18.66 19.71 14.34
C TRP A 455 -19.74 20.83 14.29
N GLU A 456 -20.08 21.42 15.43
CA GLU A 456 -20.87 22.67 15.49
C GLU A 456 -20.00 23.96 15.36
N LYS A 457 -20.58 25.07 14.88
CA LYS A 457 -19.88 26.34 14.51
C LYS A 457 -20.19 27.55 15.44
N PRO A 458 -19.30 28.57 15.52
CA PRO A 458 -19.54 29.86 16.21
C PRO A 458 -20.12 30.99 15.32
N GLU A 459 -20.49 32.14 15.94
CA GLU A 459 -21.28 33.26 15.35
C GLU A 459 -20.48 34.53 14.89
N ASN A 460 -21.14 35.42 14.13
CA ASN A 460 -20.57 36.62 13.47
C ASN A 460 -20.96 37.99 14.11
N ILE A 461 -20.17 39.06 13.86
CA ILE A 461 -20.41 40.46 14.32
C ILE A 461 -20.58 41.44 13.13
N SER A 462 -21.29 42.57 13.29
CA SER A 462 -21.50 43.62 12.27
C SER A 462 -21.36 45.05 12.82
N ILE A 463 -20.94 46.02 11.98
CA ILE A 463 -20.75 47.45 12.34
C ILE A 463 -21.36 48.35 11.23
N ASN A 464 -22.01 49.46 11.60
CA ASN A 464 -22.67 50.41 10.68
C ASN A 464 -22.09 51.84 10.80
N TYR A 465 -22.08 52.62 9.71
CA TYR A 465 -21.66 54.04 9.69
C TYR A 465 -22.55 54.94 8.81
N PRO A 466 -22.74 56.24 9.14
CA PRO A 466 -23.51 57.18 8.32
C PRO A 466 -22.65 58.06 7.39
N LEU A 467 -23.30 58.64 6.36
CA LEU A 467 -22.67 59.35 5.24
C LEU A 467 -22.17 60.78 5.57
N GLY A 468 -20.97 61.14 5.08
CA GLY A 468 -20.63 62.54 4.78
C GLY A 468 -19.27 63.07 5.26
N GLY A 469 -18.16 62.57 4.72
CA GLY A 469 -16.82 63.12 4.95
C GLY A 469 -15.74 62.30 4.23
N ALA A 470 -14.62 62.92 3.86
CA ALA A 470 -13.46 62.22 3.30
C ALA A 470 -12.32 62.24 4.34
N GLU A 471 -11.89 61.05 4.78
CA GLU A 471 -10.80 60.86 5.75
C GLU A 471 -9.88 59.72 5.31
N THR A 472 -8.63 59.75 5.78
CA THR A 472 -7.59 58.75 5.48
C THR A 472 -7.42 57.82 6.69
N PHE A 473 -7.44 56.51 6.48
CA PHE A 473 -7.26 55.51 7.54
C PHE A 473 -5.86 54.90 7.54
N HIS A 474 -5.29 54.72 8.73
CA HIS A 474 -4.08 53.92 8.95
C HIS A 474 -4.47 52.58 9.59
N LEU A 475 -4.05 51.47 8.96
CA LEU A 475 -4.50 50.11 9.32
C LEU A 475 -4.21 49.73 10.79
N GLY A 476 -3.15 50.28 11.38
CA GLY A 476 -2.70 49.98 12.74
C GLY A 476 -3.59 50.47 13.89
N GLU A 477 -4.67 51.22 13.62
CA GLU A 477 -5.58 51.69 14.68
C GLU A 477 -6.82 50.82 14.90
N LEU A 478 -7.17 49.97 13.93
CA LEU A 478 -8.28 49.00 14.05
C LEU A 478 -7.91 47.73 14.83
N ILE A 479 -6.61 47.46 15.03
CA ILE A 479 -6.09 46.25 15.68
C ILE A 479 -5.58 46.59 17.08
N LYS A 480 -6.48 46.71 18.07
CA LYS A 480 -6.13 46.92 19.49
C LYS A 480 -6.87 46.01 20.49
N SER A 481 -7.45 44.91 20.04
CA SER A 481 -7.86 43.78 20.92
C SER A 481 -7.60 42.44 20.20
N PRO A 482 -7.02 41.41 20.85
CA PRO A 482 -6.63 40.16 20.19
C PRO A 482 -7.75 39.10 20.12
N THR A 483 -8.98 39.43 20.52
CA THR A 483 -10.07 38.44 20.73
C THR A 483 -11.20 38.53 19.70
N THR A 484 -10.95 39.16 18.55
CA THR A 484 -11.91 39.23 17.43
C THR A 484 -11.14 39.08 16.12
N ASN A 485 -11.09 37.86 15.61
CA ASN A 485 -10.82 37.66 14.19
C ASN A 485 -12.04 38.18 13.41
N ILE A 486 -11.77 38.98 12.38
CA ILE A 486 -12.79 39.57 11.51
C ILE A 486 -12.51 39.03 10.12
N ASP A 487 -13.20 37.94 9.76
CA ASP A 487 -12.99 37.25 8.47
C ASP A 487 -13.45 38.11 7.27
N SER A 488 -14.30 39.11 7.50
CA SER A 488 -14.59 40.15 6.50
C SER A 488 -14.99 41.49 7.14
N VAL A 489 -14.49 42.59 6.57
CA VAL A 489 -14.96 43.96 6.90
C VAL A 489 -15.98 44.39 5.85
N THR A 490 -17.26 44.43 6.22
CA THR A 490 -18.34 44.87 5.32
C THR A 490 -18.69 46.34 5.57
N PHE A 491 -18.47 47.20 4.57
CA PHE A 491 -18.89 48.60 4.61
C PHE A 491 -20.35 48.72 4.16
N ILE A 492 -21.25 49.07 5.09
CA ILE A 492 -22.68 49.26 4.79
C ILE A 492 -22.98 50.74 4.63
N GLY A 493 -23.25 51.17 3.39
CA GLY A 493 -23.63 52.53 3.05
C GLY A 493 -23.79 52.72 1.53
N ASN A 494 -24.49 53.76 1.12
CA ASN A 494 -24.80 54.01 -0.29
C ASN A 494 -23.64 54.76 -0.96
N PHE A 495 -22.60 54.02 -1.37
CA PHE A 495 -21.36 54.59 -1.91
C PHE A 495 -21.29 54.42 -3.44
N PRO A 496 -21.40 55.52 -4.22
CA PRO A 496 -21.24 55.46 -5.67
C PRO A 496 -19.75 55.36 -6.06
N GLN A 497 -19.25 54.14 -5.94
CA GLN A 497 -17.98 53.61 -6.48
C GLN A 497 -16.69 53.92 -5.70
N LEU A 498 -15.76 52.96 -5.72
CA LEU A 498 -14.54 52.92 -4.93
C LEU A 498 -13.36 52.48 -5.83
N GLN A 499 -12.26 53.25 -5.80
CA GLN A 499 -10.95 52.78 -6.29
C GLN A 499 -9.89 53.05 -5.23
N ILE A 500 -8.96 52.10 -5.10
CA ILE A 500 -7.94 52.03 -4.07
C ILE A 500 -6.58 52.15 -4.74
N TYR A 501 -5.76 53.10 -4.30
CA TYR A 501 -4.33 53.12 -4.61
C TYR A 501 -3.53 52.63 -3.39
N GLN A 502 -2.59 51.72 -3.63
CA GLN A 502 -1.66 51.22 -2.62
C GLN A 502 -0.30 51.88 -2.77
N ASN A 503 0.25 52.32 -1.64
CA ASN A 503 1.68 52.31 -1.37
C ASN A 503 1.86 51.66 0.02
N PHE A 504 3.04 51.10 0.28
CA PHE A 504 3.29 50.06 1.31
C PHE A 504 2.63 50.23 2.70
N ASP A 505 2.29 51.45 3.16
CA ASP A 505 1.75 51.72 4.51
C ASP A 505 0.38 52.44 4.60
N SER A 506 -0.36 52.70 3.49
CA SER A 506 -1.67 53.41 3.59
C SER A 506 -2.62 53.25 2.39
N LEU A 507 -3.90 53.61 2.59
CA LEU A 507 -5.01 53.53 1.63
C LEU A 507 -5.63 54.91 1.39
N THR A 508 -5.94 55.29 0.14
CA THR A 508 -6.61 56.58 -0.20
C THR A 508 -7.49 56.44 -1.45
N VAL A 509 -8.61 57.19 -1.52
CA VAL A 509 -9.66 57.08 -2.55
C VAL A 509 -9.95 58.44 -3.21
N THR A 510 -9.98 58.49 -4.55
CA THR A 510 -10.34 59.67 -5.36
C THR A 510 -11.06 59.28 -6.67
N SER A 511 -12.09 60.03 -7.08
CA SER A 511 -13.13 59.70 -8.10
C SER A 511 -12.85 60.24 -9.53
N PHE A 512 -13.54 59.92 -10.66
CA PHE A 512 -14.84 59.26 -11.01
C PHE A 512 -14.81 58.73 -12.47
N PHE A 513 -15.61 57.71 -12.83
CA PHE A 513 -16.52 57.63 -14.01
C PHE A 513 -17.32 56.31 -14.02
N ALA A 514 -18.46 56.24 -14.74
CA ALA A 514 -19.56 55.30 -14.44
C ALA A 514 -19.52 53.91 -15.13
N GLY A 515 -19.88 52.88 -14.36
CA GLY A 515 -20.19 51.51 -14.79
C GLY A 515 -20.18 50.56 -13.57
N ASP A 516 -21.16 49.67 -13.42
CA ASP A 516 -21.28 48.85 -12.18
C ASP A 516 -20.13 47.83 -12.07
N PHE A 517 -19.38 47.89 -10.96
CA PHE A 517 -18.31 46.95 -10.62
C PHE A 517 -18.53 46.39 -9.21
N LEU A 518 -18.45 45.06 -9.06
CA LEU A 518 -18.34 44.39 -7.78
C LEU A 518 -16.91 43.85 -7.63
N LEU A 519 -16.07 44.49 -6.81
CA LEU A 519 -14.73 44.00 -6.53
C LEU A 519 -14.81 42.95 -5.41
N LYS A 520 -14.52 41.68 -5.72
CA LYS A 520 -14.29 40.61 -4.74
C LYS A 520 -13.09 39.78 -5.20
N GLY A 521 -12.08 39.65 -4.34
CA GLY A 521 -10.85 38.91 -4.64
C GLY A 521 -9.61 39.53 -3.99
N LEU A 522 -9.31 39.08 -2.77
CA LEU A 522 -7.95 39.10 -2.22
C LEU A 522 -7.64 37.67 -1.78
N GLY A 523 -7.04 36.91 -2.69
CA GLY A 523 -6.55 35.56 -2.44
C GLY A 523 -5.03 35.56 -2.29
N TRP A 524 -4.52 34.70 -1.42
CA TRP A 524 -3.08 34.47 -1.27
C TRP A 524 -2.67 33.25 -2.09
N LYS A 525 -1.70 33.42 -2.99
CA LYS A 525 -1.06 32.30 -3.71
C LYS A 525 0.44 32.50 -3.66
N ASN A 526 1.17 31.48 -3.19
CA ASN A 526 2.63 31.49 -3.07
C ASN A 526 3.23 32.68 -2.28
N GLY A 527 2.51 33.21 -1.29
CA GLY A 527 2.97 34.34 -0.47
C GLY A 527 2.79 35.73 -1.08
N GLU A 528 2.16 35.83 -2.26
CA GLU A 528 1.77 37.10 -2.86
C GLU A 528 0.23 37.25 -2.91
N ILE A 529 -0.23 38.50 -2.85
CA ILE A 529 -1.63 38.87 -3.11
C ILE A 529 -1.82 38.91 -4.62
N VAL A 530 -2.56 37.96 -5.17
CA VAL A 530 -2.79 37.86 -6.61
C VAL A 530 -4.11 38.52 -6.99
N PHE A 531 -4.06 39.50 -7.91
CA PHE A 531 -5.26 40.06 -8.52
C PHE A 531 -5.78 39.14 -9.62
N HIS A 532 -6.94 38.53 -9.40
CA HIS A 532 -7.69 37.89 -10.50
C HIS A 532 -8.24 38.99 -11.43
N SER A 533 -7.66 39.10 -12.62
CA SER A 533 -8.16 39.98 -13.69
C SER A 533 -9.51 39.45 -14.23
N PRO A 534 -10.47 40.31 -14.63
CA PRO A 534 -11.87 40.02 -14.35
C PRO A 534 -12.65 39.41 -15.52
N SER A 535 -13.35 38.30 -15.27
CA SER A 535 -14.64 37.99 -15.91
C SER A 535 -15.51 36.95 -15.19
N TYR A 536 -15.31 36.72 -13.89
CA TYR A 536 -16.27 35.97 -13.09
C TYR A 536 -17.42 36.90 -12.65
N GLU A 537 -18.37 37.17 -13.57
CA GLU A 537 -19.76 37.42 -13.18
C GLU A 537 -20.37 36.10 -12.65
N VAL A 538 -19.86 35.64 -11.51
CA VAL A 538 -20.61 34.74 -10.63
C VAL A 538 -21.68 35.61 -9.97
N LYS A 539 -22.73 35.89 -10.74
CA LYS A 539 -23.99 36.38 -10.22
C LYS A 539 -24.46 35.32 -9.23
N ALA A 540 -24.30 35.64 -7.94
CA ALA A 540 -24.64 34.85 -6.77
C ALA A 540 -24.90 33.37 -7.07
N ILE A 541 -23.91 32.51 -6.75
CA ILE A 541 -24.13 31.07 -6.59
C ILE A 541 -25.48 30.90 -5.90
N ALA A 542 -26.39 30.13 -6.51
CA ALA A 542 -27.78 30.07 -6.11
C ALA A 542 -27.87 29.96 -4.58
N SER A 543 -28.74 30.77 -3.96
CA SER A 543 -28.86 30.96 -2.50
C SER A 543 -28.95 29.66 -1.69
N ASP A 544 -29.28 28.58 -2.39
CA ASP A 544 -29.69 27.29 -1.92
C ASP A 544 -28.49 26.31 -1.81
N LEU A 545 -27.33 26.61 -2.43
CA LEU A 545 -26.10 25.80 -2.35
C LEU A 545 -25.31 25.99 -1.05
N THR A 546 -25.78 26.85 -0.15
CA THR A 546 -25.20 27.13 1.18
C THR A 546 -25.41 25.98 2.18
N THR A 547 -25.45 24.73 1.73
CA THR A 547 -25.91 23.52 2.48
C THR A 547 -25.49 22.23 1.75
N THR A 548 -24.22 22.07 1.38
CA THR A 548 -23.75 20.84 0.70
C THR A 548 -22.57 20.20 1.42
N ASN A 549 -22.53 18.86 1.40
CA ASN A 549 -21.38 18.05 1.76
C ASN A 549 -20.53 17.69 0.54
N LEU A 550 -21.01 17.95 -0.68
CA LEU A 550 -20.34 17.59 -1.92
C LEU A 550 -19.44 18.71 -2.45
N PRO A 551 -18.32 18.37 -3.14
CA PRO A 551 -17.59 19.30 -3.98
C PRO A 551 -18.50 19.99 -5.00
N ILE A 552 -18.26 21.28 -5.26
CA ILE A 552 -19.01 22.06 -6.25
C ILE A 552 -18.13 22.28 -7.48
N VAL A 553 -18.59 21.80 -8.64
CA VAL A 553 -17.98 22.08 -9.94
C VAL A 553 -18.76 23.22 -10.60
N VAL A 554 -18.05 24.31 -10.93
CA VAL A 554 -18.62 25.49 -11.59
C VAL A 554 -18.00 25.64 -12.96
N ILE A 555 -18.82 25.68 -14.01
CA ILE A 555 -18.37 25.82 -15.40
C ILE A 555 -18.99 27.06 -16.02
N ASN A 556 -18.16 27.89 -16.67
CA ASN A 556 -18.59 29.02 -17.47
C ASN A 556 -18.12 28.82 -18.92
N SER A 557 -19.05 28.51 -19.83
CA SER A 557 -18.77 28.28 -21.25
C SER A 557 -18.90 29.54 -22.11
N GLY A 558 -19.34 30.67 -21.55
CA GLY A 558 -19.53 31.93 -22.28
C GLY A 558 -20.65 31.90 -23.34
N ILE A 559 -21.37 30.78 -23.51
CA ILE A 559 -22.46 30.61 -24.47
C ILE A 559 -23.68 29.95 -23.82
N ASN A 560 -24.88 30.22 -24.32
CA ASN A 560 -26.14 29.78 -23.68
C ASN A 560 -26.28 28.25 -23.55
N GLN A 561 -25.77 27.49 -24.51
CA GLN A 561 -25.87 26.03 -24.56
C GLN A 561 -24.54 25.46 -25.06
N ILE A 562 -23.94 24.56 -24.28
CA ILE A 562 -22.78 23.76 -24.71
C ILE A 562 -23.24 22.86 -25.88
N PRO A 563 -22.51 22.79 -26.99
CA PRO A 563 -22.89 21.96 -28.12
C PRO A 563 -22.64 20.47 -27.86
N GLU A 564 -23.34 19.65 -28.63
CA GLU A 564 -23.12 18.20 -28.77
C GLU A 564 -21.98 17.97 -29.78
N ASN A 565 -21.07 17.03 -29.46
CA ASN A 565 -19.98 16.57 -30.33
C ASN A 565 -19.10 17.68 -30.97
N ASN A 566 -18.94 18.81 -30.30
CA ASN A 566 -18.16 19.95 -30.81
C ASN A 566 -17.51 20.77 -29.69
N LYS A 567 -16.47 20.20 -29.08
CA LYS A 567 -15.68 20.79 -27.99
C LYS A 567 -15.39 22.29 -28.12
N ILE A 568 -15.98 23.07 -27.21
CA ILE A 568 -15.69 24.50 -27.03
C ILE A 568 -14.72 24.71 -25.87
N THR A 569 -14.01 25.84 -25.84
CA THR A 569 -13.26 26.25 -24.65
C THR A 569 -14.20 26.90 -23.63
N ALA A 570 -14.09 26.49 -22.38
CA ALA A 570 -14.78 27.05 -21.22
C ALA A 570 -13.79 27.26 -20.06
N GLN A 571 -14.25 27.88 -18.98
CA GLN A 571 -13.55 27.92 -17.70
C GLN A 571 -14.24 26.97 -16.72
N MET A 572 -13.45 26.26 -15.91
CA MET A 572 -13.94 25.41 -14.83
C MET A 572 -13.22 25.77 -13.53
N GLY A 573 -14.01 25.88 -12.48
CA GLY A 573 -13.57 25.98 -11.09
C GLY A 573 -14.13 24.81 -10.27
N ILE A 574 -13.33 24.23 -9.38
CA ILE A 574 -13.76 23.21 -8.43
C ILE A 574 -13.52 23.69 -6.99
N ILE A 575 -14.55 23.58 -6.17
CA ILE A 575 -14.52 23.78 -4.73
C ILE A 575 -14.56 22.39 -4.09
N SER A 576 -13.45 21.88 -3.57
CA SER A 576 -13.37 20.55 -2.93
C SER A 576 -14.15 20.47 -1.61
N ASN A 577 -14.20 21.60 -0.91
CA ASN A 577 -14.76 21.70 0.43
C ASN A 577 -16.24 22.06 0.35
N GLY A 578 -17.11 21.05 0.35
CA GLY A 578 -18.54 21.20 0.55
C GLY A 578 -18.82 21.79 1.94
N ASN A 579 -18.70 23.13 2.06
CA ASN A 579 -18.92 23.85 3.30
C ASN A 579 -20.01 24.91 3.10
N PRO A 580 -21.19 24.75 3.72
CA PRO A 580 -22.35 25.65 3.57
C PRO A 580 -22.05 27.15 3.63
N ASN A 581 -21.13 27.57 4.49
CA ASN A 581 -20.90 28.98 4.78
C ASN A 581 -19.74 29.59 3.98
N ASN A 582 -19.06 28.83 3.11
CA ASN A 582 -17.83 29.26 2.43
C ASN A 582 -17.96 29.36 0.90
N LEU A 583 -19.16 29.68 0.37
CA LEU A 583 -19.38 30.00 -1.06
C LEU A 583 -18.65 31.26 -1.58
N TYR A 584 -17.65 31.76 -0.84
CA TYR A 584 -16.76 32.87 -1.21
C TYR A 584 -15.28 32.49 -1.21
N ASP A 585 -14.94 31.21 -0.95
CA ASP A 585 -13.61 30.66 -1.17
C ASP A 585 -13.28 30.68 -2.68
N PRO A 586 -12.09 31.13 -3.14
CA PRO A 586 -11.64 30.86 -4.51
C PRO A 586 -11.63 29.35 -4.78
N PHE A 587 -11.78 28.96 -6.04
CA PHE A 587 -11.70 27.56 -6.46
C PHE A 587 -10.37 26.95 -6.01
N ASN A 588 -10.44 25.98 -5.10
CA ASN A 588 -9.31 25.54 -4.29
C ASN A 588 -8.70 24.21 -4.76
N ASP A 589 -9.44 23.41 -5.54
CA ASP A 589 -8.98 22.18 -6.18
C ASP A 589 -8.46 22.45 -7.60
N PHE A 590 -9.25 23.17 -8.42
CA PHE A 590 -8.88 23.55 -9.79
C PHE A 590 -9.51 24.91 -10.18
N ASP A 591 -8.75 25.80 -10.81
CA ASP A 591 -9.22 27.01 -11.52
C ASP A 591 -8.46 27.09 -12.85
N GLY A 592 -9.16 26.87 -13.97
CA GLY A 592 -8.48 26.79 -15.26
C GLY A 592 -9.39 26.66 -16.47
N PHE A 593 -8.75 26.58 -17.64
CA PHE A 593 -9.45 26.35 -18.90
C PHE A 593 -9.76 24.88 -19.09
N ILE A 594 -10.89 24.60 -19.72
CA ILE A 594 -11.27 23.28 -20.19
C ILE A 594 -11.74 23.34 -21.64
N GLY A 595 -11.59 22.26 -22.39
CA GLY A 595 -12.49 21.92 -23.48
C GLY A 595 -13.73 21.23 -22.90
N ILE A 596 -14.93 21.58 -23.37
CA ILE A 596 -16.19 20.94 -22.95
C ILE A 596 -17.13 20.68 -24.12
N GLU A 597 -17.81 19.54 -24.09
CA GLU A 597 -18.93 19.18 -24.98
C GLU A 597 -19.95 18.32 -24.24
N ILE A 598 -21.17 18.26 -24.77
CA ILE A 598 -22.17 17.27 -24.34
C ILE A 598 -21.81 15.92 -24.98
N LEU A 599 -21.82 14.87 -24.18
CA LEU A 599 -21.70 13.48 -24.65
C LEU A 599 -23.02 13.01 -25.26
N GLU A 600 -22.97 12.53 -26.50
CA GLU A 600 -24.08 11.83 -27.14
C GLU A 600 -24.12 10.38 -26.61
N ASN A 601 -25.20 10.04 -25.90
CA ASN A 601 -25.44 8.72 -25.31
C ASN A 601 -26.53 7.97 -26.08
N GLU A 602 -26.46 6.64 -26.12
CA GLU A 602 -27.41 5.73 -26.79
C GLU A 602 -28.90 6.20 -26.77
N SER A 603 -29.40 6.63 -27.95
CA SER A 603 -30.80 6.70 -28.48
C SER A 603 -32.01 6.99 -27.58
N ASN A 604 -32.08 6.42 -26.38
CA ASN A 604 -33.08 6.76 -25.36
C ASN A 604 -32.57 7.86 -24.41
N LEU A 605 -31.26 7.90 -24.12
CA LEU A 605 -30.62 8.88 -23.23
C LEU A 605 -30.53 10.28 -23.87
N GLU A 606 -30.55 10.37 -25.19
CA GLU A 606 -30.68 11.62 -25.97
C GLU A 606 -31.88 12.47 -25.53
N THR A 607 -32.95 11.84 -25.02
CA THR A 607 -34.18 12.52 -24.58
C THR A 607 -34.10 13.13 -23.18
N PHE A 608 -33.08 12.79 -22.38
CA PHE A 608 -33.00 13.27 -21.00
C PHE A 608 -32.58 14.75 -20.93
N PRO A 609 -33.23 15.58 -20.08
CA PRO A 609 -32.95 17.01 -20.00
C PRO A 609 -31.70 17.34 -19.17
N LYS A 610 -31.24 16.39 -18.33
CA LYS A 610 -29.93 16.42 -17.66
C LYS A 610 -28.93 15.69 -18.54
N LYS A 611 -27.81 16.34 -18.87
CA LYS A 611 -26.85 15.90 -19.89
C LYS A 611 -25.50 15.56 -19.29
N ASP A 612 -24.83 14.57 -19.86
CA ASP A 612 -23.45 14.21 -19.53
C ASP A 612 -22.49 15.18 -20.24
N TYR A 613 -21.37 15.49 -19.59
CA TYR A 613 -20.33 16.35 -20.17
C TYR A 613 -18.99 15.63 -20.24
N TYR A 614 -18.31 15.77 -21.38
CA TYR A 614 -16.91 15.43 -21.52
C TYR A 614 -16.05 16.68 -21.30
N LEU A 615 -14.99 16.55 -20.51
CA LEU A 615 -14.08 17.62 -20.14
C LEU A 615 -12.65 17.30 -20.58
N GLU A 616 -11.94 18.31 -21.07
CA GLU A 616 -10.50 18.27 -21.33
C GLU A 616 -9.82 19.41 -20.57
N THR A 617 -9.06 19.18 -19.50
CA THR A 617 -8.33 20.25 -18.80
C THR A 617 -7.18 20.80 -19.65
N ARG A 618 -7.01 22.12 -19.66
CA ARG A 618 -6.12 22.82 -20.59
C ARG A 618 -5.24 23.89 -19.93
N ASP A 619 -4.04 24.07 -20.49
CA ASP A 619 -3.14 25.16 -20.14
C ASP A 619 -3.63 26.52 -20.69
N SER A 620 -2.92 27.61 -20.35
CA SER A 620 -3.24 28.96 -20.84
C SER A 620 -3.07 29.15 -22.35
N ASN A 621 -2.48 28.19 -23.06
CA ASN A 621 -2.28 28.20 -24.50
C ASN A 621 -3.32 27.33 -25.23
N GLY A 622 -4.18 26.60 -24.50
CA GLY A 622 -5.18 25.69 -25.03
C GLY A 622 -4.69 24.25 -25.27
N ASN A 623 -3.49 23.89 -24.82
CA ASN A 623 -2.98 22.51 -24.88
C ASN A 623 -3.58 21.68 -23.75
N ASN A 624 -3.69 20.35 -23.94
CA ASN A 624 -4.10 19.43 -22.87
C ASN A 624 -3.15 19.52 -21.66
N LEU A 625 -3.72 19.54 -20.46
CA LEU A 625 -3.01 19.65 -19.19
C LEU A 625 -3.49 18.55 -18.24
N ASN A 626 -2.62 17.61 -17.92
CA ASN A 626 -2.90 16.58 -16.91
C ASN A 626 -2.91 17.22 -15.52
N VAL A 627 -4.03 17.09 -14.80
CA VAL A 627 -4.23 17.60 -13.43
C VAL A 627 -4.87 16.54 -12.56
N SER A 628 -4.53 16.49 -11.27
CA SER A 628 -5.34 15.73 -10.31
C SER A 628 -6.59 16.55 -9.98
N LEU A 629 -7.76 15.92 -10.03
CA LEU A 629 -9.02 16.53 -9.59
C LEU A 629 -9.56 15.72 -8.39
N LEU A 630 -9.85 16.38 -7.27
CA LEU A 630 -10.40 15.77 -6.05
C LEU A 630 -9.62 14.52 -5.56
N GLY A 631 -8.30 14.52 -5.75
CA GLY A 631 -7.38 13.44 -5.36
C GLY A 631 -7.38 12.21 -6.28
N MET A 632 -7.97 12.28 -7.47
CA MET A 632 -7.82 11.22 -8.49
C MET A 632 -6.50 11.38 -9.29
N PRO A 633 -5.87 10.29 -9.79
CA PRO A 633 -4.60 10.37 -10.53
C PRO A 633 -4.63 11.35 -11.71
N SER A 634 -3.54 12.11 -11.86
CA SER A 634 -3.46 13.27 -12.74
C SER A 634 -3.75 12.98 -14.20
N GLU A 635 -4.75 13.65 -14.76
CA GLU A 635 -5.23 13.37 -16.12
C GLU A 635 -5.82 14.58 -16.83
N ASN A 636 -5.83 14.55 -18.16
CA ASN A 636 -6.40 15.62 -18.96
C ASN A 636 -7.86 15.40 -19.39
N ASP A 637 -8.38 14.17 -19.45
CA ASP A 637 -9.73 13.88 -19.93
C ASP A 637 -10.63 13.25 -18.85
N TRP A 638 -11.79 13.87 -18.64
CA TRP A 638 -12.72 13.56 -17.55
C TRP A 638 -14.16 13.52 -18.05
N ILE A 639 -15.03 12.81 -17.31
CA ILE A 639 -16.47 12.78 -17.56
C ILE A 639 -17.21 13.33 -16.33
N LEU A 640 -18.20 14.17 -16.56
CA LEU A 640 -19.26 14.50 -15.60
C LEU A 640 -20.51 13.72 -16.02
N TYR A 641 -20.73 12.58 -15.37
CA TYR A 641 -21.89 11.71 -15.60
C TYR A 641 -23.12 12.19 -14.81
N ALA A 642 -24.28 12.21 -15.46
CA ALA A 642 -25.55 12.61 -14.89
C ALA A 642 -26.41 11.40 -14.47
N PRO A 643 -26.48 11.07 -13.16
CA PRO A 643 -27.52 10.16 -12.66
C PRO A 643 -28.88 10.87 -12.75
N TYR A 644 -29.57 10.73 -13.87
CA TYR A 644 -30.92 11.27 -14.09
C TYR A 644 -32.01 10.25 -13.76
N SER A 645 -31.84 9.01 -14.24
CA SER A 645 -32.73 7.88 -13.98
C SER A 645 -32.32 7.06 -12.75
N ASP A 646 -31.05 7.07 -12.34
CA ASP A 646 -30.64 6.51 -11.05
C ASP A 646 -31.03 7.47 -9.91
N LYS A 647 -32.16 7.17 -9.26
CA LYS A 647 -32.68 7.98 -8.15
C LYS A 647 -31.97 7.74 -6.82
N THR A 648 -31.07 6.75 -6.70
CA THR A 648 -30.16 6.67 -5.55
C THR A 648 -29.02 7.69 -5.67
N LEU A 649 -28.73 8.09 -6.93
CA LEU A 649 -27.61 8.93 -7.36
C LEU A 649 -26.23 8.29 -7.19
N MET A 650 -26.15 7.02 -6.74
CA MET A 650 -24.90 6.37 -6.31
C MET A 650 -24.60 5.01 -6.96
N ARG A 651 -25.50 4.36 -7.72
CA ARG A 651 -25.33 2.95 -8.16
C ARG A 651 -24.03 2.72 -8.95
N ASN A 652 -23.67 3.65 -9.83
CA ASN A 652 -22.43 3.56 -10.62
C ASN A 652 -21.17 3.78 -9.75
N HIS A 653 -21.22 4.74 -8.82
CA HIS A 653 -20.15 5.01 -7.85
C HIS A 653 -19.92 3.78 -6.93
N PHE A 654 -21.01 3.22 -6.40
CA PHE A 654 -21.00 2.05 -5.52
C PHE A 654 -20.34 0.81 -6.16
N ALA A 655 -20.71 0.48 -7.40
CA ALA A 655 -20.08 -0.64 -8.12
C ALA A 655 -18.57 -0.44 -8.33
N TYR A 656 -18.15 0.75 -8.74
CA TYR A 656 -16.75 1.02 -9.03
C TYR A 656 -15.90 1.09 -7.75
N THR A 657 -16.46 1.57 -6.64
CA THR A 657 -15.81 1.50 -5.32
C THR A 657 -15.52 0.05 -4.94
N ILE A 658 -16.52 -0.84 -5.00
CA ILE A 658 -16.36 -2.26 -4.65
C ILE A 658 -15.33 -2.95 -5.55
N SER A 659 -15.34 -2.71 -6.86
CA SER A 659 -14.35 -3.29 -7.78
C SER A 659 -12.92 -2.93 -7.39
N ASN A 660 -12.66 -1.66 -7.10
CA ASN A 660 -11.34 -1.18 -6.70
C ASN A 660 -10.91 -1.75 -5.34
N GLU A 661 -11.84 -1.88 -4.39
CA GLU A 661 -11.57 -2.48 -3.06
C GLU A 661 -11.16 -3.95 -3.16
N ILE A 662 -11.76 -4.75 -4.05
CA ILE A 662 -11.39 -6.16 -4.25
C ILE A 662 -10.13 -6.38 -5.12
N GLY A 663 -9.46 -5.29 -5.51
CA GLY A 663 -8.20 -5.30 -6.27
C GLY A 663 -8.32 -5.17 -7.79
N ASN A 664 -9.52 -4.91 -8.34
CA ASN A 664 -9.75 -4.80 -9.79
C ASN A 664 -10.03 -3.35 -10.20
N TYR A 665 -9.15 -2.75 -11.01
CA TYR A 665 -9.34 -1.37 -11.47
C TYR A 665 -10.72 -1.18 -12.13
N ALA A 666 -11.46 -0.22 -11.59
CA ALA A 666 -12.62 0.42 -12.20
C ALA A 666 -12.43 1.94 -12.13
N PRO A 667 -13.04 2.73 -13.04
CA PRO A 667 -12.85 4.18 -13.06
C PRO A 667 -13.11 4.80 -11.69
N ARG A 668 -12.14 5.59 -11.19
CA ARG A 668 -12.36 6.33 -9.95
C ARG A 668 -13.40 7.42 -10.18
N THR A 669 -14.20 7.66 -9.15
CA THR A 669 -15.42 8.46 -9.20
C THR A 669 -15.55 9.33 -7.95
N LYS A 670 -16.07 10.55 -8.12
CA LYS A 670 -16.37 11.50 -7.04
C LYS A 670 -17.74 12.12 -7.29
N LEU A 671 -18.62 12.03 -6.30
CA LEU A 671 -19.92 12.73 -6.32
C LEU A 671 -19.70 14.24 -6.13
N CYS A 672 -20.36 15.06 -6.93
CA CYS A 672 -20.26 16.53 -6.90
C CYS A 672 -21.60 17.20 -7.22
N GLU A 673 -21.77 18.48 -6.89
CA GLU A 673 -22.84 19.32 -7.43
C GLU A 673 -22.31 20.20 -8.58
N LEU A 674 -23.06 20.26 -9.68
CA LEU A 674 -22.65 20.97 -10.89
C LEU A 674 -23.45 22.27 -11.10
N VAL A 675 -22.74 23.35 -11.43
CA VAL A 675 -23.30 24.63 -11.91
C VAL A 675 -22.70 24.95 -13.28
N VAL A 676 -23.54 25.22 -14.29
CA VAL A 676 -23.08 25.61 -15.63
C VAL A 676 -23.73 26.93 -16.03
N ASN A 677 -22.92 27.96 -16.33
CA ASN A 677 -23.37 29.31 -16.69
C ASN A 677 -24.33 29.93 -15.66
N ASN A 678 -24.01 29.77 -14.38
CA ASN A 678 -24.85 30.13 -13.23
C ASN A 678 -26.20 29.37 -13.13
N ASP A 679 -26.46 28.36 -13.97
CA ASP A 679 -27.59 27.43 -13.79
C ASP A 679 -27.16 26.15 -13.06
N TYR A 680 -27.76 25.91 -11.89
CA TYR A 680 -27.55 24.68 -11.12
C TYR A 680 -28.11 23.47 -11.86
N LYS A 681 -27.31 22.41 -11.99
CA LYS A 681 -27.59 21.18 -12.75
C LYS A 681 -27.85 19.95 -11.88
N GLY A 682 -27.81 20.06 -10.54
CA GLY A 682 -27.99 18.90 -9.66
C GLY A 682 -26.67 18.16 -9.38
N ILE A 683 -26.81 16.93 -8.88
CA ILE A 683 -25.70 16.05 -8.52
C ILE A 683 -25.15 15.33 -9.76
N TYR A 684 -23.84 15.26 -9.89
CA TYR A 684 -23.09 14.59 -10.95
C TYR A 684 -22.04 13.65 -10.34
N VAL A 685 -21.53 12.74 -11.15
CA VAL A 685 -20.35 11.93 -10.84
C VAL A 685 -19.21 12.40 -11.74
N LEU A 686 -18.20 13.07 -11.16
CA LEU A 686 -16.93 13.32 -11.83
C LEU A 686 -16.13 12.01 -11.86
N MET A 687 -15.64 11.60 -13.02
CA MET A 687 -15.03 10.28 -13.18
C MET A 687 -13.93 10.21 -14.23
N GLU A 688 -13.03 9.25 -14.03
CA GLU A 688 -12.00 8.85 -14.99
C GLU A 688 -12.60 8.16 -16.23
N LYS A 689 -11.83 8.11 -17.32
CA LYS A 689 -12.10 7.25 -18.48
C LYS A 689 -11.30 5.94 -18.42
N ILE A 690 -11.87 4.88 -19.01
CA ILE A 690 -11.13 3.63 -19.25
C ILE A 690 -10.09 3.87 -20.33
N LYS A 691 -8.82 3.82 -19.94
CA LYS A 691 -7.68 3.89 -20.84
C LYS A 691 -6.45 3.19 -20.26
N ARG A 692 -5.47 2.97 -21.14
CA ARG A 692 -4.16 2.43 -20.82
C ARG A 692 -3.35 3.46 -20.05
N ASP A 693 -3.03 3.16 -18.79
CA ASP A 693 -2.10 3.93 -17.94
C ASP A 693 -1.69 3.09 -16.73
N LYS A 694 -0.54 3.40 -16.11
CA LYS A 694 -0.01 2.67 -14.92
C LYS A 694 -0.98 2.68 -13.73
N ASP A 695 -1.79 3.73 -13.58
CA ASP A 695 -2.75 3.87 -12.48
C ASP A 695 -4.17 3.42 -12.89
N ARG A 696 -4.31 2.76 -14.06
CA ARG A 696 -5.58 2.35 -14.68
C ARG A 696 -5.47 0.94 -15.24
N VAL A 697 -5.62 0.77 -16.57
CA VAL A 697 -5.32 -0.49 -17.26
C VAL A 697 -3.83 -0.51 -17.54
N ASP A 698 -3.05 -1.07 -16.61
CA ASP A 698 -1.60 -1.19 -16.76
C ASP A 698 -1.24 -2.34 -17.70
N ILE A 699 -1.09 -2.01 -18.97
CA ILE A 699 -0.60 -2.89 -20.03
C ILE A 699 0.49 -2.17 -20.83
N LYS A 700 1.37 -2.92 -21.50
CA LYS A 700 2.41 -2.31 -22.33
C LYS A 700 1.81 -1.40 -23.40
N LYS A 701 2.60 -0.41 -23.80
CA LYS A 701 2.23 0.44 -24.94
C LYS A 701 2.23 -0.43 -26.19
N LEU A 702 1.29 -0.19 -27.11
CA LEU A 702 1.36 -0.74 -28.46
C LEU A 702 1.65 0.44 -29.39
N ASP A 703 2.88 0.50 -29.91
CA ASP A 703 3.32 1.56 -30.81
C ASP A 703 3.03 1.21 -32.28
N GLU A 704 3.01 2.21 -33.16
CA GLU A 704 2.74 2.04 -34.61
C GLU A 704 3.72 1.06 -35.31
N ASN A 705 4.90 0.84 -34.73
CA ASN A 705 5.93 -0.05 -35.27
C ASN A 705 5.87 -1.49 -34.69
N ASP A 706 5.00 -1.73 -33.70
CA ASP A 706 4.83 -3.03 -33.04
C ASP A 706 3.91 -3.95 -33.87
N VAL A 707 4.34 -4.29 -35.09
CA VAL A 707 3.56 -5.05 -36.09
C VAL A 707 3.97 -6.51 -36.24
N SER A 708 4.94 -7.00 -35.45
CA SER A 708 5.38 -8.40 -35.52
C SER A 708 6.07 -8.88 -34.23
N GLY A 709 6.40 -10.18 -34.20
CA GLY A 709 7.10 -10.81 -33.08
C GLY A 709 6.27 -10.81 -31.81
N ASN A 710 6.91 -10.60 -30.65
CA ASN A 710 6.18 -10.46 -29.39
C ASN A 710 5.51 -9.09 -29.24
N ALA A 711 6.04 -8.02 -29.85
CA ALA A 711 5.55 -6.67 -29.60
C ALA A 711 4.08 -6.46 -30.03
N VAL A 712 3.66 -7.12 -31.13
CA VAL A 712 2.27 -7.11 -31.63
C VAL A 712 1.29 -7.88 -30.73
N THR A 713 1.77 -8.61 -29.72
CA THR A 713 0.92 -9.55 -28.96
C THR A 713 0.06 -8.89 -27.89
N GLY A 714 0.30 -7.63 -27.55
CA GLY A 714 -0.36 -7.01 -26.41
C GLY A 714 -0.19 -5.50 -26.29
N GLY A 715 -0.96 -4.93 -25.36
CA GLY A 715 -1.26 -3.51 -25.31
C GLY A 715 -2.63 -3.17 -25.90
N TYR A 716 -3.56 -4.13 -25.92
CA TYR A 716 -4.92 -3.95 -26.44
C TYR A 716 -5.93 -3.70 -25.32
N ILE A 717 -6.83 -2.73 -25.52
CA ILE A 717 -8.10 -2.60 -24.80
C ILE A 717 -9.23 -2.65 -25.82
N LEU A 718 -10.12 -3.61 -25.65
CA LEU A 718 -11.27 -3.86 -26.50
C LEU A 718 -12.55 -3.53 -25.75
N GLN A 719 -13.52 -2.93 -26.44
CA GLN A 719 -14.90 -2.85 -25.98
C GLN A 719 -15.71 -3.95 -26.67
N VAL A 720 -16.60 -4.63 -25.93
CA VAL A 720 -17.50 -5.66 -26.46
C VAL A 720 -18.93 -5.11 -26.48
N ASN A 721 -19.58 -5.22 -27.63
CA ASN A 721 -20.90 -4.67 -27.94
C ASN A 721 -21.77 -5.68 -28.69
N SER A 722 -23.03 -5.29 -28.94
CA SER A 722 -23.99 -6.03 -29.76
C SER A 722 -24.68 -5.13 -30.81
N ASN A 723 -24.01 -4.07 -31.24
CA ASN A 723 -24.52 -3.09 -32.21
C ASN A 723 -23.91 -3.30 -33.62
N SER A 724 -24.52 -2.70 -34.64
CA SER A 724 -24.21 -2.94 -36.06
C SER A 724 -23.12 -2.04 -36.67
N ASN A 725 -22.55 -1.12 -35.89
CA ASN A 725 -21.64 -0.07 -36.38
C ASN A 725 -20.27 -0.18 -35.69
N GLU A 726 -19.73 -1.38 -35.63
CA GLU A 726 -18.56 -1.73 -34.81
C GLU A 726 -17.36 -2.14 -35.70
N ASP A 727 -16.16 -2.12 -35.14
CA ASP A 727 -14.91 -2.31 -35.91
C ASP A 727 -14.78 -3.71 -36.51
N TRP A 728 -15.21 -4.75 -35.77
CA TRP A 728 -15.42 -6.09 -36.33
C TRP A 728 -16.48 -6.89 -35.57
N PHE A 729 -16.88 -8.01 -36.19
CA PHE A 729 -17.88 -8.94 -35.66
C PHE A 729 -17.27 -10.32 -35.45
N SER A 730 -17.72 -11.02 -34.41
CA SER A 730 -17.43 -12.44 -34.22
C SER A 730 -18.05 -13.29 -35.33
N ASN A 731 -17.35 -14.37 -35.71
CA ASN A 731 -17.93 -15.41 -36.56
C ASN A 731 -18.90 -16.33 -35.80
N PHE A 732 -18.97 -16.24 -34.47
CA PHE A 732 -19.88 -17.02 -33.62
C PHE A 732 -21.11 -16.21 -33.21
N PRO A 733 -22.33 -16.76 -33.35
CA PRO A 733 -23.53 -16.10 -32.88
C PRO A 733 -23.69 -16.27 -31.35
N PRO A 734 -24.28 -15.30 -30.64
CA PRO A 734 -24.64 -15.42 -29.22
C PRO A 734 -25.45 -16.69 -28.84
N PHE A 735 -26.24 -17.21 -29.78
CA PHE A 735 -26.92 -18.51 -29.72
C PHE A 735 -27.43 -18.88 -31.12
N SER A 736 -27.86 -20.13 -31.32
CA SER A 736 -28.41 -20.59 -32.59
C SER A 736 -29.72 -19.84 -32.94
N GLY A 737 -29.69 -19.09 -34.04
CA GLY A 737 -30.83 -18.27 -34.50
C GLY A 737 -30.79 -16.79 -34.04
N ALA A 738 -29.70 -16.33 -33.43
CA ALA A 738 -29.52 -14.92 -33.10
C ALA A 738 -29.54 -14.00 -34.34
N ILE A 739 -30.19 -12.84 -34.23
CA ILE A 739 -30.32 -11.83 -35.29
C ILE A 739 -29.18 -10.79 -35.31
N LYS A 740 -28.41 -10.66 -34.24
CA LYS A 740 -27.18 -9.85 -34.16
C LYS A 740 -25.99 -10.73 -33.75
N GLN A 741 -24.79 -10.38 -34.21
CA GLN A 741 -23.52 -11.02 -33.83
C GLN A 741 -22.93 -10.34 -32.59
N ILE A 742 -21.98 -10.99 -31.92
CA ILE A 742 -21.08 -10.34 -30.96
C ILE A 742 -20.19 -9.38 -31.76
N SER A 743 -19.98 -8.17 -31.27
CA SER A 743 -19.13 -7.18 -31.93
C SER A 743 -18.12 -6.56 -30.99
N TYR A 744 -17.05 -6.03 -31.57
CA TYR A 744 -15.89 -5.52 -30.86
C TYR A 744 -15.42 -4.18 -31.46
N SER A 745 -14.97 -3.28 -30.60
CA SER A 745 -14.40 -1.98 -30.96
C SER A 745 -13.02 -1.79 -30.31
N TYR A 746 -12.11 -1.10 -31.03
CA TYR A 746 -10.76 -0.82 -30.55
C TYR A 746 -10.72 0.44 -29.68
N ASN A 747 -10.71 0.26 -28.35
CA ASN A 747 -10.62 1.36 -27.38
C ASN A 747 -9.15 1.81 -27.18
N TYR A 748 -8.19 0.89 -27.23
CA TYR A 748 -6.75 1.22 -27.31
C TYR A 748 -5.95 0.12 -28.04
N PRO A 749 -5.09 0.46 -29.01
CA PRO A 749 -5.08 1.72 -29.77
C PRO A 749 -6.46 2.02 -30.38
N SER A 750 -6.74 3.27 -30.77
CA SER A 750 -8.04 3.55 -31.41
C SER A 750 -8.11 2.94 -32.81
N LYS A 751 -9.31 2.80 -33.38
CA LYS A 751 -9.49 2.36 -34.78
C LYS A 751 -8.68 3.17 -35.81
N ASN A 752 -8.35 4.44 -35.51
CA ASN A 752 -7.56 5.29 -36.40
C ASN A 752 -6.04 5.09 -36.23
N ASP A 753 -5.60 4.51 -35.11
CA ASP A 753 -4.18 4.37 -34.75
C ASP A 753 -3.67 2.93 -34.90
N ILE A 754 -4.56 1.94 -34.80
CA ILE A 754 -4.22 0.51 -34.90
C ILE A 754 -3.76 0.13 -36.31
N GLN A 755 -2.70 -0.67 -36.40
CA GLN A 755 -2.13 -1.12 -37.68
C GLN A 755 -2.80 -2.42 -38.19
N PRO A 756 -2.82 -2.69 -39.51
CA PRO A 756 -3.46 -3.88 -40.07
C PRO A 756 -2.96 -5.20 -39.46
N GLU A 757 -1.67 -5.32 -39.19
CA GLU A 757 -1.07 -6.49 -38.54
C GLU A 757 -1.52 -6.66 -37.09
N GLN A 758 -1.76 -5.54 -36.38
CA GLN A 758 -2.27 -5.52 -35.01
C GLN A 758 -3.74 -5.94 -34.97
N GLU A 759 -4.57 -5.44 -35.90
CA GLU A 759 -5.95 -5.90 -36.08
C GLU A 759 -6.00 -7.41 -36.34
N ILE A 760 -5.18 -7.90 -37.29
CA ILE A 760 -5.10 -9.31 -37.64
C ILE A 760 -4.68 -10.16 -36.43
N TYR A 761 -3.72 -9.72 -35.61
CA TYR A 761 -3.33 -10.47 -34.41
C TYR A 761 -4.51 -10.62 -33.44
N ILE A 762 -5.10 -9.50 -33.00
CA ILE A 762 -6.08 -9.54 -31.91
C ILE A 762 -7.41 -10.17 -32.35
N GLN A 763 -7.84 -9.96 -33.60
CA GLN A 763 -8.99 -10.67 -34.17
C GLN A 763 -8.77 -12.18 -34.21
N ASN A 764 -7.57 -12.64 -34.62
CA ASN A 764 -7.25 -14.07 -34.61
C ASN A 764 -7.15 -14.64 -33.19
N TYR A 765 -6.70 -13.87 -32.20
CA TYR A 765 -6.66 -14.31 -30.80
C TYR A 765 -8.07 -14.53 -30.24
N ILE A 766 -8.96 -13.56 -30.43
CA ILE A 766 -10.39 -13.66 -30.05
C ILE A 766 -11.06 -14.83 -30.80
N GLN A 767 -10.87 -14.93 -32.12
CA GLN A 767 -11.43 -16.02 -32.92
C GLN A 767 -10.98 -17.40 -32.44
N GLN A 768 -9.72 -17.56 -32.00
CA GLN A 768 -9.24 -18.82 -31.42
C GLN A 768 -9.90 -19.13 -30.08
N PHE A 769 -9.96 -18.17 -29.17
CA PHE A 769 -10.68 -18.28 -27.90
C PHE A 769 -12.14 -18.71 -28.12
N GLU A 770 -12.87 -18.02 -29.00
CA GLU A 770 -14.27 -18.31 -29.32
C GLU A 770 -14.44 -19.70 -29.96
N THR A 771 -13.52 -20.10 -30.85
CA THR A 771 -13.54 -21.43 -31.49
C THR A 771 -13.34 -22.56 -30.48
N LEU A 772 -12.43 -22.38 -29.51
CA LEU A 772 -12.21 -23.38 -28.47
C LEU A 772 -13.39 -23.47 -27.51
N ILE A 773 -13.98 -22.34 -27.12
CA ILE A 773 -15.09 -22.33 -26.16
C ILE A 773 -16.43 -22.77 -26.78
N ASP A 774 -16.62 -22.66 -28.09
CA ASP A 774 -17.77 -23.29 -28.76
C ASP A 774 -17.62 -24.82 -28.86
N SER A 775 -16.39 -25.34 -28.86
CA SER A 775 -16.11 -26.77 -29.04
C SER A 775 -16.73 -27.68 -27.95
N SER A 776 -16.79 -28.98 -28.24
CA SER A 776 -17.23 -30.02 -27.29
C SER A 776 -16.18 -30.40 -26.24
N ALA A 777 -15.00 -29.78 -26.28
CA ALA A 777 -13.92 -29.97 -25.32
C ALA A 777 -13.44 -28.63 -24.74
N PHE A 778 -14.33 -27.64 -24.65
CA PHE A 778 -14.00 -26.29 -24.19
C PHE A 778 -13.39 -26.26 -22.79
N ASP A 779 -13.91 -27.10 -21.90
CA ASP A 779 -13.51 -27.30 -20.50
C ASP A 779 -12.23 -28.15 -20.35
N ALA A 780 -11.58 -28.52 -21.45
CA ALA A 780 -10.28 -29.18 -21.42
C ALA A 780 -9.22 -28.25 -20.80
N VAL A 781 -8.54 -28.72 -19.76
CA VAL A 781 -7.48 -27.96 -19.06
C VAL A 781 -6.25 -27.66 -19.96
N PHE A 782 -6.19 -28.25 -21.17
CA PHE A 782 -5.17 -28.00 -22.22
C PHE A 782 -5.84 -27.92 -23.57
N GLY A 783 -5.54 -26.87 -24.34
CA GLY A 783 -6.21 -26.61 -25.60
C GLY A 783 -7.70 -26.29 -25.46
N GLY A 784 -8.17 -26.01 -24.23
CA GLY A 784 -9.46 -25.38 -23.95
C GLY A 784 -9.29 -23.89 -23.70
N TYR A 785 -10.35 -23.22 -23.24
CA TYR A 785 -10.37 -21.76 -23.20
C TYR A 785 -9.42 -21.14 -22.16
N TYR A 786 -8.98 -21.90 -21.14
CA TYR A 786 -8.05 -21.45 -20.09
C TYR A 786 -6.70 -20.96 -20.63
N ASP A 787 -6.26 -21.44 -21.79
CA ASP A 787 -5.00 -21.01 -22.40
C ASP A 787 -5.05 -19.54 -22.88
N PHE A 788 -6.27 -19.02 -23.13
CA PHE A 788 -6.50 -17.70 -23.72
C PHE A 788 -6.96 -16.64 -22.71
N VAL A 789 -7.50 -17.03 -21.55
CA VAL A 789 -8.06 -16.09 -20.57
C VAL A 789 -7.28 -16.02 -19.26
N ASN A 790 -7.18 -14.82 -18.70
CA ASN A 790 -6.84 -14.60 -17.29
C ASN A 790 -8.06 -15.02 -16.46
N PHE A 791 -8.05 -16.27 -16.04
CA PHE A 791 -9.20 -16.96 -15.47
C PHE A 791 -9.80 -16.25 -14.25
N ASP A 792 -8.97 -15.76 -13.32
CA ASP A 792 -9.44 -15.08 -12.11
C ASP A 792 -10.15 -13.75 -12.42
N SER A 793 -9.69 -13.01 -13.43
CA SER A 793 -10.37 -11.79 -13.88
C SER A 793 -11.77 -12.05 -14.44
N PHE A 794 -11.97 -13.18 -15.14
CA PHE A 794 -13.29 -13.58 -15.64
C PHE A 794 -14.21 -14.03 -14.51
N VAL A 795 -13.67 -14.63 -13.45
CA VAL A 795 -14.42 -14.98 -12.22
C VAL A 795 -14.87 -13.71 -11.48
N ASP A 796 -13.97 -12.75 -11.24
CA ASP A 796 -14.32 -11.50 -10.54
C ASP A 796 -15.27 -10.63 -11.36
N PHE A 797 -15.03 -10.51 -12.68
CA PHE A 797 -15.94 -9.81 -13.59
C PHE A 797 -17.34 -10.45 -13.61
N PHE A 798 -17.42 -11.79 -13.61
CA PHE A 798 -18.69 -12.51 -13.54
C PHE A 798 -19.41 -12.24 -12.21
N ILE A 799 -18.70 -12.33 -11.09
CA ILE A 799 -19.25 -12.06 -9.75
C ILE A 799 -19.77 -10.63 -9.65
N LEU A 800 -19.01 -9.61 -10.04
CA LEU A 800 -19.43 -8.21 -9.93
C LEU A 800 -20.69 -7.91 -10.76
N ASN A 801 -20.75 -8.42 -11.99
CA ASN A 801 -21.91 -8.20 -12.88
C ASN A 801 -23.14 -9.00 -12.45
N GLU A 802 -22.99 -10.23 -11.93
CA GLU A 802 -24.09 -10.98 -11.34
C GLU A 802 -24.55 -10.39 -10.00
N PHE A 803 -23.64 -9.98 -9.12
CA PHE A 803 -23.97 -9.31 -7.86
C PHE A 803 -24.81 -8.06 -8.10
N ALA A 804 -24.36 -7.19 -9.01
CA ALA A 804 -25.12 -6.00 -9.37
C ALA A 804 -26.33 -6.31 -10.26
N LYS A 805 -26.45 -7.53 -10.80
CA LYS A 805 -27.37 -7.92 -11.87
C LYS A 805 -27.39 -6.90 -13.02
N ASN A 806 -26.20 -6.49 -13.47
CA ASN A 806 -26.06 -5.49 -14.52
C ASN A 806 -26.64 -6.01 -15.85
N VAL A 807 -27.76 -5.45 -16.28
CA VAL A 807 -28.47 -5.88 -17.50
C VAL A 807 -27.72 -5.57 -18.80
N LYS A 808 -26.68 -4.72 -18.77
CA LYS A 808 -25.76 -4.50 -19.90
C LYS A 808 -24.41 -5.19 -19.74
N GLY A 809 -23.93 -5.40 -18.52
CA GLY A 809 -22.55 -5.79 -18.22
C GLY A 809 -22.03 -7.10 -18.85
N PHE A 810 -22.92 -7.97 -19.34
CA PHE A 810 -22.56 -9.16 -20.13
C PHE A 810 -22.93 -9.07 -21.62
N ARG A 811 -23.53 -7.97 -22.09
CA ARG A 811 -24.11 -7.80 -23.44
C ARG A 811 -23.42 -6.72 -24.26
N GLN A 812 -23.12 -5.58 -23.63
CA GLN A 812 -22.57 -4.39 -24.30
C GLN A 812 -21.84 -3.47 -23.33
N ASN A 813 -21.00 -2.59 -23.87
CA ASN A 813 -20.23 -1.57 -23.15
C ASN A 813 -19.36 -2.13 -22.01
N PHE A 814 -18.89 -3.38 -22.15
CA PHE A 814 -17.92 -3.96 -21.24
C PHE A 814 -16.56 -4.16 -21.91
N TYR A 815 -15.50 -4.17 -21.11
CA TYR A 815 -14.14 -4.14 -21.61
C TYR A 815 -13.41 -5.45 -21.40
N LEU A 816 -12.52 -5.76 -22.34
CA LEU A 816 -11.50 -6.80 -22.24
C LEU A 816 -10.16 -6.14 -22.55
N HIS A 817 -9.08 -6.58 -21.94
CA HIS A 817 -7.74 -6.13 -22.29
C HIS A 817 -6.76 -7.30 -22.43
N LYS A 818 -5.69 -7.11 -23.18
CA LYS A 818 -4.65 -8.13 -23.39
C LYS A 818 -3.27 -7.47 -23.38
N ASP A 819 -2.42 -7.89 -22.45
CA ASP A 819 -1.01 -7.52 -22.45
C ASP A 819 -0.16 -8.49 -23.30
N ARG A 820 1.15 -8.22 -23.41
CA ARG A 820 2.07 -8.99 -24.27
C ARG A 820 2.31 -10.40 -23.75
N ASP A 821 2.56 -11.34 -24.67
CA ASP A 821 2.74 -12.76 -24.33
C ASP A 821 3.99 -12.99 -23.45
N ASP A 822 5.04 -12.17 -23.57
CA ASP A 822 6.22 -12.20 -22.68
C ASP A 822 5.98 -11.65 -21.26
N GLU A 823 4.90 -10.89 -21.05
CA GLU A 823 4.40 -10.49 -19.73
C GLU A 823 3.31 -11.47 -19.22
N ASN A 824 3.20 -12.66 -19.83
CA ASN A 824 2.14 -13.65 -19.59
C ASN A 824 0.72 -13.11 -19.86
N GLY A 825 0.61 -12.14 -20.77
CA GLY A 825 -0.61 -11.40 -21.06
C GLY A 825 -1.69 -12.20 -21.77
N LYS A 826 -2.61 -12.76 -20.99
CA LYS A 826 -3.86 -13.36 -21.48
C LYS A 826 -4.98 -12.33 -21.64
N LEU A 827 -6.04 -12.70 -22.36
CA LEU A 827 -7.26 -11.90 -22.41
C LEU A 827 -7.84 -11.79 -21.00
N THR A 828 -8.00 -10.57 -20.51
CA THR A 828 -8.38 -10.25 -19.13
C THR A 828 -9.70 -9.50 -19.16
N ALA A 829 -10.65 -9.89 -18.32
CA ALA A 829 -11.97 -9.26 -18.27
C ALA A 829 -11.94 -8.00 -17.38
N GLY A 830 -12.63 -6.96 -17.82
CA GLY A 830 -12.65 -5.65 -17.19
C GLY A 830 -11.70 -4.63 -17.86
N PRO A 831 -11.73 -3.36 -17.42
CA PRO A 831 -12.49 -2.82 -16.27
C PRO A 831 -14.02 -2.94 -16.40
N ILE A 832 -14.72 -2.97 -15.26
CA ILE A 832 -16.18 -2.92 -15.25
C ILE A 832 -16.71 -1.54 -15.66
N TRP A 833 -17.88 -1.48 -16.31
CA TRP A 833 -18.46 -0.23 -16.82
C TRP A 833 -20.01 -0.28 -16.92
N ASP A 834 -20.65 0.90 -16.99
CA ASP A 834 -22.10 1.14 -17.19
C ASP A 834 -23.02 0.45 -16.14
N PHE A 835 -22.86 0.79 -14.86
CA PHE A 835 -23.66 0.25 -13.73
C PHE A 835 -24.84 1.13 -13.30
N ASN A 836 -25.17 2.15 -14.10
CA ASN A 836 -26.32 3.05 -13.88
C ASN A 836 -27.70 2.33 -13.89
N ILE A 837 -27.81 1.21 -14.60
CA ILE A 837 -29.02 0.38 -14.73
C ILE A 837 -28.86 -1.01 -14.08
N ALA A 838 -27.96 -1.09 -13.11
CA ALA A 838 -27.80 -2.26 -12.23
C ALA A 838 -28.62 -2.08 -10.92
N PHE A 839 -28.47 -3.00 -9.98
CA PHE A 839 -29.04 -2.96 -8.62
C PHE A 839 -30.54 -2.63 -8.57
N GLY A 840 -31.35 -3.44 -9.26
CA GLY A 840 -32.79 -3.30 -9.24
C GLY A 840 -33.36 -2.16 -10.10
N ASN A 841 -32.51 -1.44 -10.86
CA ASN A 841 -32.89 -0.20 -11.56
C ASN A 841 -33.38 -0.38 -13.01
N ALA A 842 -33.66 -1.61 -13.47
CA ALA A 842 -34.09 -1.88 -14.84
C ALA A 842 -35.40 -2.69 -14.91
N ASN A 843 -36.41 -2.12 -15.59
CA ASN A 843 -37.74 -2.72 -15.80
C ASN A 843 -37.79 -3.74 -16.97
N PHE A 844 -36.62 -4.12 -17.48
CA PHE A 844 -36.43 -5.08 -18.57
C PHE A 844 -35.34 -6.10 -18.18
N TYR A 845 -35.29 -7.22 -18.91
CA TYR A 845 -34.37 -8.36 -18.68
C TYR A 845 -34.32 -8.85 -17.22
N ASP A 846 -35.46 -8.75 -16.51
CA ASP A 846 -35.60 -9.07 -15.08
C ASP A 846 -34.66 -8.28 -14.14
N GLY A 847 -34.10 -7.15 -14.58
CA GLY A 847 -33.12 -6.38 -13.79
C GLY A 847 -33.63 -5.84 -12.44
N ALA A 848 -34.95 -5.64 -12.30
CA ALA A 848 -35.60 -5.27 -11.05
C ALA A 848 -35.72 -6.45 -10.06
N GLY A 849 -35.72 -7.70 -10.53
CA GLY A 849 -35.77 -8.88 -9.67
C GLY A 849 -34.42 -9.18 -9.03
N ALA A 850 -34.37 -9.41 -7.73
CA ALA A 850 -33.14 -9.82 -7.03
C ALA A 850 -32.72 -11.29 -7.30
N THR A 851 -33.63 -12.10 -7.87
CA THR A 851 -33.40 -13.53 -8.15
C THR A 851 -32.97 -13.77 -9.60
N GLY A 852 -32.31 -14.89 -9.89
CA GLY A 852 -31.96 -15.34 -11.25
C GLY A 852 -30.59 -14.85 -11.72
N TRP A 853 -29.93 -15.65 -12.57
CA TRP A 853 -28.65 -15.29 -13.20
C TRP A 853 -28.91 -14.44 -14.45
N ILE A 854 -28.29 -13.26 -14.54
CA ILE A 854 -28.45 -12.40 -15.73
C ILE A 854 -27.66 -12.93 -16.93
N SER A 855 -26.59 -13.70 -16.69
CA SER A 855 -25.72 -14.39 -17.65
C SER A 855 -26.44 -15.43 -18.53
N ASP A 856 -27.56 -15.97 -18.03
CA ASP A 856 -28.34 -17.00 -18.70
C ASP A 856 -29.47 -16.44 -19.60
N PHE A 857 -29.73 -15.14 -19.52
CA PHE A 857 -30.87 -14.47 -20.15
C PHE A 857 -30.53 -14.00 -21.58
N ASN A 858 -30.98 -14.75 -22.58
CA ASN A 858 -31.01 -14.34 -24.00
C ASN A 858 -32.40 -14.68 -24.58
N GLN A 859 -33.04 -13.76 -25.29
CA GLN A 859 -34.28 -14.04 -26.03
C GLN A 859 -34.11 -13.93 -27.55
N PRO A 860 -34.79 -14.79 -28.36
CA PRO A 860 -34.61 -14.84 -29.82
C PRO A 860 -34.87 -13.54 -30.59
N ASN A 861 -35.68 -12.63 -30.04
CA ASN A 861 -36.16 -11.41 -30.72
C ASN A 861 -35.61 -10.12 -30.07
N GLU A 862 -34.68 -10.21 -29.13
CA GLU A 862 -34.14 -9.04 -28.42
C GLU A 862 -32.91 -8.46 -29.13
N GLU A 863 -32.72 -7.15 -28.94
CA GLU A 863 -31.66 -6.38 -29.61
C GLU A 863 -30.29 -6.52 -28.96
N LEU A 864 -30.22 -6.91 -27.68
CA LEU A 864 -28.98 -7.04 -26.90
C LEU A 864 -28.81 -8.50 -26.50
N GLN A 865 -27.62 -9.06 -26.71
CA GLN A 865 -27.38 -10.50 -26.59
C GLN A 865 -26.08 -10.78 -25.85
N ILE A 866 -26.12 -11.71 -24.90
CA ILE A 866 -24.94 -12.17 -24.15
C ILE A 866 -24.09 -13.07 -25.06
N PRO A 867 -22.77 -12.82 -25.20
CA PRO A 867 -21.86 -13.73 -25.87
C PRO A 867 -21.97 -15.15 -25.32
N PHE A 868 -22.10 -16.12 -26.23
CA PHE A 868 -22.37 -17.53 -25.90
C PHE A 868 -21.38 -18.12 -24.89
N TRP A 869 -20.16 -17.58 -24.84
CA TRP A 869 -19.07 -18.08 -24.04
C TRP A 869 -19.26 -17.89 -22.53
N TRP A 870 -19.97 -16.86 -22.05
CA TRP A 870 -20.33 -16.78 -20.61
C TRP A 870 -21.17 -17.98 -20.16
N LYS A 871 -22.13 -18.37 -21.01
CA LYS A 871 -23.00 -19.53 -20.77
C LYS A 871 -22.25 -20.86 -20.91
N LYS A 872 -21.17 -20.92 -21.69
CA LYS A 872 -20.24 -22.05 -21.71
C LYS A 872 -19.38 -22.10 -20.45
N MET A 873 -18.77 -20.98 -20.02
CA MET A 873 -17.96 -20.92 -18.79
C MET A 873 -18.76 -21.38 -17.57
N ILE A 874 -20.00 -20.93 -17.38
CA ILE A 874 -20.82 -21.39 -16.24
C ILE A 874 -21.28 -22.86 -16.34
N GLN A 875 -21.00 -23.57 -17.45
CA GLN A 875 -21.16 -25.04 -17.56
C GLN A 875 -19.88 -25.82 -17.21
N ASP A 876 -18.72 -25.15 -17.20
CA ASP A 876 -17.46 -25.74 -16.76
C ASP A 876 -17.44 -25.85 -15.22
N PRO A 877 -17.27 -27.07 -14.65
CA PRO A 877 -17.21 -27.26 -13.21
C PRO A 877 -16.07 -26.51 -12.52
N ILE A 878 -14.96 -26.23 -13.22
CA ILE A 878 -13.82 -25.47 -12.66
C ILE A 878 -14.20 -24.01 -12.47
N PHE A 879 -14.79 -23.37 -13.48
CA PHE A 879 -15.34 -22.01 -13.38
C PHE A 879 -16.43 -21.90 -12.30
N GLN A 880 -17.40 -22.83 -12.28
CA GLN A 880 -18.44 -22.88 -11.23
C GLN A 880 -17.86 -22.94 -9.81
N ASN A 881 -16.87 -23.81 -9.58
CA ASN A 881 -16.23 -23.96 -8.27
C ASN A 881 -15.45 -22.70 -7.88
N SER A 882 -14.76 -22.06 -8.83
CA SER A 882 -13.98 -20.85 -8.58
C SER A 882 -14.84 -19.63 -8.30
N VAL A 883 -15.96 -19.46 -9.03
CA VAL A 883 -17.00 -18.46 -8.70
C VAL A 883 -17.53 -18.65 -7.28
N SER A 884 -17.89 -19.89 -6.92
CA SER A 884 -18.43 -20.20 -5.59
C SER A 884 -17.42 -19.89 -4.47
N LYS A 885 -16.16 -20.32 -4.64
CA LYS A 885 -15.08 -20.08 -3.67
C LYS A 885 -14.71 -18.60 -3.56
N ARG A 886 -14.67 -17.86 -4.67
CA ARG A 886 -14.34 -16.42 -4.65
C ARG A 886 -15.48 -15.61 -4.04
N TRP A 887 -16.73 -15.98 -4.29
CA TRP A 887 -17.89 -15.43 -3.57
C TRP A 887 -17.78 -15.67 -2.05
N GLU A 888 -17.52 -16.91 -1.61
CA GLU A 888 -17.33 -17.21 -0.17
C GLU A 888 -16.25 -16.33 0.48
N ILE A 889 -15.16 -16.03 -0.22
CA ILE A 889 -14.10 -15.13 0.28
C ILE A 889 -14.62 -13.69 0.39
N LEU A 890 -15.19 -13.13 -0.68
CA LEU A 890 -15.68 -11.75 -0.69
C LEU A 890 -16.81 -11.52 0.34
N ARG A 891 -17.59 -12.56 0.64
CA ARG A 891 -18.63 -12.52 1.69
C ARG A 891 -18.08 -12.45 3.11
N THR A 892 -16.76 -12.60 3.32
CA THR A 892 -16.14 -12.39 4.64
C THR A 892 -15.82 -10.94 4.97
N ASP A 893 -15.72 -10.05 3.98
CA ASP A 893 -15.42 -8.63 4.18
C ASP A 893 -16.14 -7.71 3.17
N GLU A 894 -15.64 -7.61 1.93
CA GLU A 894 -16.00 -6.52 1.00
C GLU A 894 -17.47 -6.61 0.52
N LEU A 895 -17.99 -7.83 0.36
CA LEU A 895 -19.39 -8.13 0.06
C LEU A 895 -20.16 -8.65 1.29
N HIS A 896 -19.65 -8.46 2.52
CA HIS A 896 -20.43 -8.75 3.73
C HIS A 896 -21.64 -7.81 3.82
N LYS A 897 -22.76 -8.27 4.42
CA LYS A 897 -24.02 -7.49 4.43
C LYS A 897 -23.84 -6.17 5.19
N ASP A 898 -23.22 -6.23 6.37
CA ASP A 898 -22.96 -5.06 7.20
C ASP A 898 -22.03 -4.05 6.50
N SER A 899 -21.00 -4.54 5.79
CA SER A 899 -20.07 -3.71 5.02
C SER A 899 -20.78 -2.96 3.88
N LEU A 900 -21.68 -3.64 3.16
CA LEU A 900 -22.44 -3.04 2.07
C LEU A 900 -23.50 -2.06 2.57
N SER A 901 -24.22 -2.39 3.66
CA SER A 901 -25.17 -1.47 4.30
C SER A 901 -24.46 -0.21 4.79
N ALA A 902 -23.33 -0.34 5.49
CA ALA A 902 -22.54 0.80 5.96
C ALA A 902 -22.07 1.71 4.80
N LYS A 903 -21.69 1.15 3.64
CA LYS A 903 -21.36 1.92 2.44
C LYS A 903 -22.56 2.68 1.88
N ILE A 904 -23.75 2.06 1.81
CA ILE A 904 -24.98 2.72 1.33
C ILE A 904 -25.38 3.86 2.26
N THR A 905 -25.43 3.63 3.58
CA THR A 905 -25.72 4.68 4.57
C THR A 905 -24.68 5.81 4.54
N GLY A 906 -23.40 5.50 4.33
CA GLY A 906 -22.34 6.50 4.15
C GLY A 906 -22.57 7.39 2.94
N PHE A 907 -22.93 6.82 1.79
CA PHE A 907 -23.26 7.58 0.59
C PHE A 907 -24.57 8.37 0.70
N GLU A 908 -25.60 7.84 1.36
CA GLU A 908 -26.83 8.59 1.68
C GLU A 908 -26.51 9.84 2.52
N THR A 909 -25.68 9.68 3.56
CA THR A 909 -25.23 10.78 4.43
C THR A 909 -24.42 11.82 3.65
N TYR A 910 -23.55 11.39 2.74
CA TYR A 910 -22.76 12.28 1.89
C TYR A 910 -23.60 13.05 0.86
N LEU A 911 -24.76 12.49 0.47
CA LEU A 911 -25.73 13.12 -0.43
C LEU A 911 -26.80 13.96 0.28
N ASP A 912 -26.77 14.06 1.61
CA ASP A 912 -27.74 14.84 2.38
C ASP A 912 -27.82 16.29 1.89
N GLN A 913 -29.04 16.84 1.90
CA GLN A 913 -29.41 18.19 1.45
C GLN A 913 -29.25 18.40 -0.07
N ALA A 914 -28.15 17.93 -0.67
CA ALA A 914 -27.90 17.96 -2.11
C ALA A 914 -28.92 17.12 -2.90
N GLN A 915 -29.32 15.95 -2.38
CA GLN A 915 -30.38 15.15 -3.02
C GLN A 915 -31.70 15.93 -3.14
N ASN A 916 -32.08 16.70 -2.10
CA ASN A 916 -33.31 17.50 -2.10
C ASN A 916 -33.26 18.59 -3.19
N ARG A 917 -32.11 19.25 -3.37
CA ARG A 917 -31.88 20.22 -4.45
C ARG A 917 -31.94 19.57 -5.83
N ASN A 918 -31.28 18.43 -6.01
CA ASN A 918 -31.29 17.67 -7.26
C ASN A 918 -32.73 17.27 -7.66
N PHE A 919 -33.53 16.73 -6.74
CA PHE A 919 -34.92 16.36 -7.04
C PHE A 919 -35.87 17.56 -7.14
N THR A 920 -35.56 18.69 -6.49
CA THR A 920 -36.30 19.96 -6.72
C THR A 920 -36.06 20.49 -8.14
N LYS A 921 -34.82 20.41 -8.64
CA LYS A 921 -34.44 20.83 -10.00
C LYS A 921 -35.02 19.93 -11.09
N TRP A 922 -34.98 18.60 -10.90
CA TRP A 922 -35.30 17.62 -11.95
C TRP A 922 -36.65 16.92 -11.81
N GLN A 923 -37.28 16.98 -10.63
CA GLN A 923 -38.65 16.48 -10.37
C GLN A 923 -38.91 15.03 -10.78
N THR A 924 -37.92 14.14 -10.62
CA THR A 924 -38.01 12.72 -11.02
C THR A 924 -38.57 11.78 -9.94
N LEU A 925 -38.69 12.23 -8.68
CA LEU A 925 -39.37 11.45 -7.64
C LEU A 925 -40.87 11.36 -7.94
N GLY A 926 -41.47 10.20 -7.65
CA GLY A 926 -42.88 9.91 -7.96
C GLY A 926 -43.20 9.62 -9.43
N GLU A 927 -42.28 9.88 -10.36
CA GLU A 927 -42.42 9.64 -11.79
C GLU A 927 -41.72 8.35 -12.27
N LEU A 928 -42.19 7.74 -13.36
CA LEU A 928 -41.48 6.64 -14.03
C LEU A 928 -40.53 7.20 -15.09
N VAL A 929 -39.24 7.33 -14.74
CA VAL A 929 -38.17 7.64 -15.69
C VAL A 929 -37.58 6.32 -16.20
N TRP A 930 -37.33 6.19 -17.51
CA TRP A 930 -36.71 4.97 -18.04
C TRP A 930 -35.31 4.77 -17.43
N PRO A 931 -34.92 3.56 -16.98
CA PRO A 931 -35.65 2.29 -17.05
C PRO A 931 -36.24 1.85 -15.70
N ASN A 932 -36.59 2.77 -14.79
CA ASN A 932 -37.13 2.39 -13.47
C ASN A 932 -38.38 1.51 -13.61
N GLN A 933 -38.50 0.48 -12.76
CA GLN A 933 -39.74 -0.28 -12.60
C GLN A 933 -40.71 0.36 -11.59
N PHE A 934 -40.16 1.10 -10.62
CA PHE A 934 -40.91 1.66 -9.50
C PHE A 934 -40.75 3.19 -9.46
N ALA A 935 -41.79 3.87 -8.97
CA ALA A 935 -41.85 5.31 -8.84
C ALA A 935 -42.06 5.70 -7.37
N PHE A 936 -40.97 5.67 -6.60
CA PHE A 936 -41.00 6.05 -5.19
C PHE A 936 -41.19 7.57 -5.03
N GLN A 937 -42.06 7.96 -4.12
CA GLN A 937 -42.44 9.37 -3.87
C GLN A 937 -41.38 10.15 -3.09
N THR A 938 -40.40 9.48 -2.47
CA THR A 938 -39.37 10.06 -1.62
C THR A 938 -38.03 9.36 -1.87
N TYR A 939 -36.93 10.10 -1.69
CA TYR A 939 -35.56 9.57 -1.80
C TYR A 939 -35.32 8.39 -0.84
N GLN A 940 -35.76 8.51 0.42
CA GLN A 940 -35.62 7.43 1.41
C GLN A 940 -36.22 6.10 0.95
N ASN A 941 -37.36 6.13 0.23
CA ASN A 941 -37.99 4.90 -0.26
C ASN A 941 -37.20 4.26 -1.42
N GLU A 942 -36.44 5.04 -2.18
CA GLU A 942 -35.50 4.53 -3.19
C GLU A 942 -34.26 3.91 -2.52
N ILE A 943 -33.70 4.54 -1.47
CA ILE A 943 -32.59 3.97 -0.70
C ILE A 943 -33.00 2.67 -0.01
N VAL A 944 -34.12 2.65 0.71
CA VAL A 944 -34.67 1.45 1.33
C VAL A 944 -34.96 0.37 0.29
N TYR A 945 -35.42 0.70 -0.91
CA TYR A 945 -35.56 -0.27 -1.99
C TYR A 945 -34.20 -0.84 -2.44
N PHE A 946 -33.19 0.01 -2.62
CA PHE A 946 -31.85 -0.40 -3.03
C PHE A 946 -31.17 -1.31 -1.98
N GLU A 947 -31.22 -0.96 -0.69
CA GLU A 947 -30.70 -1.79 0.41
C GLU A 947 -31.39 -3.17 0.45
N ASN A 948 -32.72 -3.21 0.50
CA ASN A 948 -33.48 -4.46 0.51
C ASN A 948 -33.23 -5.30 -0.75
N TRP A 949 -33.00 -4.66 -1.91
CA TRP A 949 -32.66 -5.36 -3.15
C TRP A 949 -31.27 -6.00 -3.05
N VAL A 950 -30.27 -5.28 -2.55
CA VAL A 950 -28.90 -5.80 -2.35
C VAL A 950 -28.89 -6.97 -1.36
N GLU A 951 -29.57 -6.84 -0.22
CA GLU A 951 -29.69 -7.95 0.74
C GLU A 951 -30.39 -9.17 0.13
N SER A 952 -31.50 -8.96 -0.57
CA SER A 952 -32.25 -10.04 -1.24
C SER A 952 -31.42 -10.71 -2.34
N ARG A 953 -30.56 -9.93 -3.03
CA ARG A 953 -29.68 -10.44 -4.08
C ARG A 953 -28.58 -11.31 -3.49
N ILE A 954 -27.99 -10.89 -2.38
CA ILE A 954 -27.02 -11.67 -1.62
C ILE A 954 -27.65 -12.97 -1.11
N ASP A 955 -28.81 -12.93 -0.45
CA ASP A 955 -29.48 -14.13 0.05
C ASP A 955 -29.84 -15.09 -1.08
N TRP A 956 -30.21 -14.56 -2.26
CA TRP A 956 -30.44 -15.39 -3.43
C TRP A 956 -29.15 -16.04 -3.95
N ILE A 957 -28.05 -15.29 -4.10
CA ILE A 957 -26.76 -15.86 -4.55
C ILE A 957 -26.25 -16.90 -3.53
N ASP A 958 -26.21 -16.56 -2.24
CA ASP A 958 -25.82 -17.48 -1.15
C ASP A 958 -26.64 -18.80 -1.18
N SER A 959 -27.91 -18.73 -1.61
CA SER A 959 -28.80 -19.89 -1.72
C SER A 959 -28.76 -20.63 -3.09
N ASN A 960 -28.20 -20.03 -4.14
CA ASN A 960 -28.28 -20.53 -5.52
C ASN A 960 -26.92 -20.66 -6.22
N LEU A 961 -25.80 -20.36 -5.55
CA LEU A 961 -24.46 -20.67 -6.03
C LEU A 961 -24.39 -22.11 -6.56
N PRO A 962 -23.65 -22.36 -7.65
CA PRO A 962 -23.41 -23.72 -8.14
C PRO A 962 -22.92 -24.62 -7.01
N THR A 963 -23.67 -25.68 -6.68
CA THR A 963 -23.21 -26.63 -5.67
C THR A 963 -21.87 -27.20 -6.13
N PRO A 964 -20.77 -27.05 -5.37
CA PRO A 964 -19.46 -27.47 -5.82
C PRO A 964 -19.50 -28.95 -6.18
N SER A 965 -19.32 -29.24 -7.47
CA SER A 965 -19.33 -30.62 -7.96
C SER A 965 -18.24 -31.37 -7.22
N LYS A 966 -18.57 -32.51 -6.60
CA LYS A 966 -17.58 -33.39 -5.96
C LYS A 966 -16.67 -34.02 -7.02
N VAL A 967 -15.74 -33.24 -7.53
CA VAL A 967 -14.56 -33.70 -8.26
C VAL A 967 -13.61 -34.27 -7.21
N THR A 968 -13.89 -35.49 -6.77
CA THR A 968 -13.03 -36.20 -5.81
C THR A 968 -11.80 -36.73 -6.53
N TRP A 969 -10.66 -36.07 -6.28
CA TRP A 969 -9.35 -36.53 -6.73
C TRP A 969 -8.90 -37.73 -5.89
N GLU A 970 -9.06 -38.94 -6.43
CA GLU A 970 -8.42 -40.14 -5.87
C GLU A 970 -6.97 -40.27 -6.37
N ASN A 971 -6.08 -40.77 -5.51
CA ASN A 971 -4.63 -40.87 -5.73
C ASN A 971 -4.26 -41.70 -6.98
N PRO A 972 -3.17 -41.38 -7.69
CA PRO A 972 -2.71 -42.13 -8.87
C PRO A 972 -1.97 -43.44 -8.52
N GLU A 973 -1.97 -44.40 -9.45
CA GLU A 973 -1.32 -45.72 -9.27
C GLU A 973 -0.13 -46.01 -10.22
N SER A 974 0.33 -45.08 -11.08
CA SER A 974 1.44 -45.34 -12.03
C SER A 974 2.23 -44.11 -12.49
N THR A 975 3.51 -44.32 -12.84
CA THR A 975 4.49 -43.26 -13.21
C THR A 975 5.20 -43.58 -14.53
N VAL A 976 5.46 -42.56 -15.35
CA VAL A 976 6.15 -42.58 -16.65
C VAL A 976 7.17 -41.42 -16.71
N ILE A 977 8.40 -41.68 -17.13
CA ILE A 977 9.51 -40.70 -17.08
C ILE A 977 9.97 -40.36 -18.50
N LEU A 978 10.08 -39.08 -18.84
CA LEU A 978 10.41 -38.54 -20.18
C LEU A 978 11.40 -37.35 -20.12
N ALA A 979 11.87 -36.89 -21.28
CA ALA A 979 12.76 -35.74 -21.43
C ALA A 979 12.69 -35.15 -22.86
N PRO A 980 13.10 -33.88 -23.12
CA PRO A 980 13.28 -32.73 -22.21
C PRO A 980 12.31 -31.56 -22.55
N LEU A 981 12.49 -30.39 -21.93
CA LEU A 981 11.61 -29.22 -22.11
C LEU A 981 11.44 -28.74 -23.56
N GLN A 982 10.24 -28.22 -23.86
CA GLN A 982 9.80 -27.65 -25.14
C GLN A 982 9.90 -28.59 -26.36
N GLN A 983 10.31 -29.84 -26.17
CA GLN A 983 10.33 -30.86 -27.23
C GLN A 983 9.17 -31.85 -27.03
N ALA A 984 8.42 -32.10 -28.10
CA ALA A 984 7.29 -33.03 -28.08
C ALA A 984 7.77 -34.49 -27.93
N THR A 985 7.61 -35.05 -26.74
CA THR A 985 7.96 -36.45 -26.46
C THR A 985 6.79 -37.37 -26.82
N THR A 986 7.05 -38.44 -27.57
CA THR A 986 6.02 -39.36 -28.08
C THR A 986 6.03 -40.69 -27.31
N ILE A 987 4.87 -41.11 -26.78
CA ILE A 987 4.67 -42.43 -26.16
C ILE A 987 3.54 -43.18 -26.90
N SER A 988 3.65 -44.49 -27.10
CA SER A 988 2.55 -45.30 -27.65
C SER A 988 1.38 -45.39 -26.67
N LYS A 989 0.14 -45.36 -27.16
CA LYS A 989 -1.06 -45.57 -26.33
C LYS A 989 -1.04 -46.89 -25.56
N SER A 990 -0.35 -47.91 -26.08
CA SER A 990 -0.14 -49.21 -25.41
C SER A 990 0.69 -49.13 -24.13
N THR A 991 1.52 -48.09 -23.96
CA THR A 991 2.28 -47.84 -22.73
C THR A 991 1.36 -47.40 -21.59
N PHE A 992 0.26 -46.72 -21.92
CA PHE A 992 -0.74 -46.27 -20.97
C PHE A 992 -1.72 -47.40 -20.61
N TYR A 993 -2.02 -48.32 -21.52
CA TYR A 993 -2.98 -49.42 -21.25
C TYR A 993 -2.56 -50.75 -21.85
N THR A 994 -2.47 -51.78 -21.00
CA THR A 994 -2.11 -53.15 -21.39
C THR A 994 -3.26 -53.96 -21.99
N SER A 995 -4.52 -53.55 -21.82
CA SER A 995 -5.68 -54.22 -22.43
C SER A 995 -6.91 -53.30 -22.59
N LEU A 996 -6.94 -52.51 -23.67
CA LEU A 996 -8.15 -51.80 -24.12
C LEU A 996 -8.69 -52.41 -25.41
N THR A 997 -9.76 -53.20 -25.29
CA THR A 997 -10.58 -53.61 -26.43
C THR A 997 -11.87 -52.80 -26.47
N ASN A 998 -12.21 -52.29 -27.65
CA ASN A 998 -13.43 -51.52 -27.95
C ASN A 998 -13.55 -50.20 -27.15
N VAL A 999 -12.71 -49.20 -27.43
CA VAL A 999 -12.88 -47.81 -26.99
C VAL A 999 -12.87 -46.93 -28.24
N ASP A 1000 -13.85 -46.05 -28.40
CA ASP A 1000 -14.06 -45.30 -29.65
C ASP A 1000 -13.20 -44.03 -29.68
N SER A 1001 -13.03 -43.39 -28.52
CA SER A 1001 -12.10 -42.29 -28.33
C SER A 1001 -11.51 -42.30 -26.91
N LEU A 1002 -10.32 -41.75 -26.78
CA LEU A 1002 -9.52 -41.68 -25.57
C LEU A 1002 -8.84 -40.32 -25.60
N SER A 1003 -8.92 -39.52 -24.53
CA SER A 1003 -8.28 -38.19 -24.42
C SER A 1003 -7.47 -38.09 -23.13
N PHE A 1004 -6.47 -37.22 -23.06
CA PHE A 1004 -5.60 -37.07 -21.89
C PHE A 1004 -5.52 -35.61 -21.45
N PHE A 1005 -5.55 -35.37 -20.13
CA PHE A 1005 -5.59 -34.04 -19.51
C PHE A 1005 -4.71 -34.00 -18.27
N SER A 1006 -4.01 -32.88 -18.00
CA SER A 1006 -3.31 -32.58 -16.74
C SER A 1006 -4.17 -31.64 -15.86
N GLU A 1007 -3.63 -31.09 -14.77
CA GLU A 1007 -4.16 -29.88 -14.11
C GLU A 1007 -3.21 -28.67 -14.21
N ASN A 1008 -1.94 -28.89 -14.56
CA ASN A 1008 -0.90 -27.86 -14.62
C ASN A 1008 -0.65 -27.44 -16.08
N THR A 1009 -1.11 -26.23 -16.41
CA THR A 1009 -1.08 -25.59 -17.74
C THR A 1009 0.30 -25.59 -18.44
N SER A 1010 1.38 -25.86 -17.72
CA SER A 1010 2.73 -26.00 -18.27
C SER A 1010 2.94 -27.26 -19.12
N LEU A 1011 2.14 -28.32 -18.97
CA LEU A 1011 2.25 -29.59 -19.73
C LEU A 1011 1.13 -29.73 -20.78
N THR A 1012 1.41 -29.31 -22.02
CA THR A 1012 0.51 -29.56 -23.16
C THR A 1012 0.48 -31.04 -23.53
N VAL A 1013 -0.73 -31.61 -23.68
CA VAL A 1013 -0.95 -33.00 -24.08
C VAL A 1013 -1.73 -33.06 -25.40
N SER A 1014 -1.30 -33.89 -26.35
CA SER A 1014 -2.02 -34.15 -27.60
C SER A 1014 -1.83 -35.61 -28.05
N GLN A 1015 -2.48 -36.04 -29.13
CA GLN A 1015 -2.45 -37.46 -29.56
C GLN A 1015 -2.78 -37.64 -31.05
N ASN A 1016 -2.42 -38.79 -31.60
CA ASN A 1016 -2.92 -39.28 -32.89
C ASN A 1016 -3.59 -40.66 -32.71
N GLN A 1017 -3.70 -41.50 -33.76
CA GLN A 1017 -4.32 -42.82 -33.62
C GLN A 1017 -3.57 -43.75 -32.65
N ASP A 1018 -2.24 -43.83 -32.75
CA ASP A 1018 -1.42 -44.85 -32.07
C ASP A 1018 -0.56 -44.33 -30.89
N SER A 1019 -0.39 -43.01 -30.80
CA SER A 1019 0.54 -42.34 -29.88
C SER A 1019 -0.07 -41.12 -29.18
N VAL A 1020 0.54 -40.76 -28.04
CA VAL A 1020 0.28 -39.57 -27.24
C VAL A 1020 1.57 -38.73 -27.21
N PHE A 1021 1.43 -37.41 -27.34
CA PHE A 1021 2.51 -36.44 -27.37
C PHE A 1021 2.43 -35.52 -26.15
N PHE A 1022 3.59 -35.25 -25.55
CA PHE A 1022 3.73 -34.41 -24.38
C PHE A 1022 4.77 -33.33 -24.65
N THR A 1023 4.40 -32.06 -24.45
CA THR A 1023 5.33 -30.93 -24.52
C THR A 1023 5.15 -30.13 -23.24
N THR A 1024 6.24 -29.78 -22.56
CA THR A 1024 6.15 -28.95 -21.34
C THR A 1024 7.14 -27.80 -21.35
N THR A 1025 6.70 -26.66 -20.81
CA THR A 1025 7.50 -25.45 -20.61
C THR A 1025 8.25 -25.43 -19.26
N GLN A 1026 7.92 -26.34 -18.33
CA GLN A 1026 8.52 -26.43 -16.99
C GLN A 1026 8.95 -27.87 -16.64
N ASN A 1027 10.04 -28.00 -15.87
CA ASN A 1027 10.46 -29.29 -15.31
C ASN A 1027 9.55 -29.63 -14.12
N GLY A 1028 9.07 -30.86 -14.03
CA GLY A 1028 8.17 -31.25 -12.95
C GLY A 1028 7.63 -32.66 -13.08
N GLU A 1029 6.90 -33.07 -12.05
CA GLU A 1029 5.96 -34.19 -12.11
C GLU A 1029 4.55 -33.66 -12.38
N PHE A 1030 3.87 -34.28 -13.35
CA PHE A 1030 2.57 -33.85 -13.84
C PHE A 1030 1.59 -35.03 -13.82
N GLU A 1031 0.50 -34.94 -13.07
CA GLU A 1031 -0.59 -35.93 -13.18
C GLU A 1031 -1.31 -35.75 -14.51
N ILE A 1032 -1.50 -36.84 -15.26
CA ILE A 1032 -2.36 -36.91 -16.43
C ILE A 1032 -3.46 -37.97 -16.24
N LYS A 1033 -4.68 -37.62 -16.62
CA LYS A 1033 -5.83 -38.51 -16.64
C LYS A 1033 -6.24 -38.83 -18.07
N GLY A 1034 -6.28 -40.12 -18.40
CA GLY A 1034 -7.03 -40.60 -19.55
C GLY A 1034 -8.54 -40.57 -19.30
N VAL A 1035 -9.31 -40.13 -20.29
CA VAL A 1035 -10.77 -40.29 -20.33
C VAL A 1035 -11.16 -41.03 -21.60
N GLY A 1036 -11.82 -42.18 -21.45
CA GLY A 1036 -12.24 -43.03 -22.55
C GLY A 1036 -13.75 -42.94 -22.76
N TYR A 1037 -14.17 -43.04 -24.02
CA TYR A 1037 -15.58 -43.08 -24.40
C TYR A 1037 -15.90 -44.31 -25.24
N ARG A 1038 -17.06 -44.91 -24.95
CA ARG A 1038 -17.65 -46.00 -25.74
C ARG A 1038 -19.11 -45.65 -26.02
N ASN A 1039 -19.49 -45.57 -27.29
CA ASN A 1039 -20.81 -45.13 -27.75
C ASN A 1039 -21.28 -43.78 -27.16
N GLY A 1040 -20.33 -42.87 -26.86
CA GLY A 1040 -20.59 -41.58 -26.22
C GLY A 1040 -20.67 -41.61 -24.69
N GLU A 1041 -20.70 -42.79 -24.06
CA GLU A 1041 -20.64 -42.91 -22.60
C GLU A 1041 -19.19 -42.99 -22.10
N LYS A 1042 -18.93 -42.29 -20.99
CA LYS A 1042 -17.62 -42.27 -20.32
C LYS A 1042 -17.35 -43.62 -19.68
N VAL A 1043 -16.36 -44.34 -20.20
CA VAL A 1043 -15.90 -45.61 -19.60
C VAL A 1043 -14.75 -45.36 -18.64
N GLU A 1044 -14.78 -46.08 -17.52
CA GLU A 1044 -13.68 -46.05 -16.56
C GLU A 1044 -12.43 -46.69 -17.18
N ILE A 1045 -11.33 -45.96 -17.14
CA ILE A 1045 -10.00 -46.43 -17.52
C ILE A 1045 -9.03 -46.14 -16.40
N SER A 1046 -8.25 -47.16 -16.04
CA SER A 1046 -7.28 -47.13 -14.96
C SER A 1046 -5.87 -47.39 -15.51
N PRO A 1047 -4.82 -46.77 -14.93
CA PRO A 1047 -4.84 -45.71 -13.92
C PRO A 1047 -4.61 -44.31 -14.52
N LYS A 1048 -4.64 -43.27 -13.68
CA LYS A 1048 -3.98 -41.99 -13.99
C LYS A 1048 -2.45 -42.19 -14.01
N PHE A 1049 -1.74 -41.41 -14.80
CA PHE A 1049 -0.28 -41.50 -14.93
C PHE A 1049 0.39 -40.24 -14.42
N LEU A 1050 1.56 -40.38 -13.82
CA LEU A 1050 2.48 -39.28 -13.56
C LEU A 1050 3.47 -39.18 -14.72
N VAL A 1051 3.65 -38.00 -15.32
CA VAL A 1051 4.70 -37.72 -16.32
C VAL A 1051 5.76 -36.85 -15.67
N THR A 1052 7.02 -37.31 -15.63
CA THR A 1052 8.15 -36.57 -15.08
C THR A 1052 9.08 -36.08 -16.20
N THR A 1053 9.50 -34.81 -16.18
CA THR A 1053 10.42 -34.23 -17.18
C THR A 1053 11.63 -33.50 -16.57
N THR A 1054 12.79 -33.59 -17.23
CA THR A 1054 14.06 -32.98 -16.80
C THR A 1054 14.88 -32.39 -17.96
N LEU A 1055 15.75 -31.41 -17.63
CA LEU A 1055 16.68 -30.75 -18.56
C LEU A 1055 18.04 -31.47 -18.57
N THR A 1056 18.66 -31.58 -19.75
CA THR A 1056 20.10 -31.84 -19.91
C THR A 1056 20.80 -30.55 -20.36
N GLU A 1057 21.88 -30.18 -19.67
CA GLU A 1057 22.51 -28.85 -19.65
C GLU A 1057 23.20 -28.40 -20.95
N ILE A 1058 23.13 -27.08 -21.22
CA ILE A 1058 24.29 -26.15 -21.35
C ILE A 1058 23.78 -24.70 -21.20
N GLU A 1059 24.52 -23.89 -20.41
CA GLU A 1059 24.45 -22.44 -20.11
C GLU A 1059 23.46 -21.53 -20.92
N SER A 1060 22.59 -20.70 -20.34
CA SER A 1060 22.90 -19.59 -19.39
C SER A 1060 21.64 -18.76 -18.99
N LYS A 1061 21.71 -18.08 -17.82
CA LYS A 1061 20.78 -17.07 -17.24
C LYS A 1061 19.32 -17.50 -16.93
N ASN A 1062 19.03 -17.61 -15.62
CA ASN A 1062 17.70 -17.82 -15.05
C ASN A 1062 17.02 -16.52 -14.59
N SER A 1063 15.69 -16.44 -14.76
CA SER A 1063 14.77 -15.71 -13.88
C SER A 1063 13.47 -16.53 -13.72
N LYS A 1064 13.04 -16.80 -12.48
CA LYS A 1064 11.87 -17.63 -12.12
C LYS A 1064 10.75 -16.77 -11.49
N PRO A 1065 9.47 -17.15 -11.61
CA PRO A 1065 8.38 -16.69 -10.74
C PRO A 1065 8.11 -17.66 -9.57
N GLU A 1066 7.65 -17.18 -8.41
CA GLU A 1066 7.39 -18.00 -7.21
C GLU A 1066 6.21 -17.45 -6.36
N TYR A 1067 5.33 -18.33 -5.87
CA TYR A 1067 4.28 -17.99 -4.88
C TYR A 1067 4.04 -19.12 -3.87
N PHE A 1068 3.93 -18.79 -2.58
CA PHE A 1068 3.83 -19.76 -1.49
C PHE A 1068 3.06 -19.25 -0.27
N ILE A 1069 2.24 -20.11 0.34
CA ILE A 1069 1.35 -19.73 1.46
C ILE A 1069 1.75 -20.49 2.74
N LEU A 1070 2.05 -19.71 3.78
CA LEU A 1070 2.20 -20.20 5.15
C LEU A 1070 1.20 -19.42 6.00
N SER A 1071 0.18 -20.11 6.55
CA SER A 1071 -0.85 -19.47 7.37
C SER A 1071 -0.31 -19.08 8.74
N GLN A 1072 -0.99 -18.16 9.42
CA GLN A 1072 -0.73 -17.96 10.86
C GLN A 1072 -1.16 -19.22 11.63
N ASN A 1073 -0.44 -19.58 12.69
CA ASN A 1073 -0.81 -20.72 13.51
C ASN A 1073 -2.07 -20.41 14.32
N TYR A 1074 -2.91 -21.41 14.58
CA TYR A 1074 -4.10 -21.23 15.40
C TYR A 1074 -4.31 -22.39 16.38
N PRO A 1075 -4.65 -22.13 17.66
CA PRO A 1075 -4.68 -20.80 18.29
C PRO A 1075 -3.28 -20.16 18.37
N ASN A 1076 -3.23 -18.83 18.54
CA ASN A 1076 -2.00 -18.08 18.83
C ASN A 1076 -2.36 -16.86 19.70
N PRO A 1077 -1.93 -16.78 20.98
CA PRO A 1077 -1.18 -17.76 21.77
C PRO A 1077 -1.79 -19.17 21.82
N PHE A 1078 -0.97 -20.19 22.13
CA PHE A 1078 -1.44 -21.57 22.31
C PHE A 1078 -0.90 -22.24 23.57
N ASN A 1079 -1.65 -23.19 24.12
CA ASN A 1079 -1.28 -23.97 25.30
C ASN A 1079 -1.86 -25.40 25.25
N PRO A 1080 -1.04 -26.46 25.22
CA PRO A 1080 0.30 -26.54 24.64
C PRO A 1080 0.24 -26.84 23.13
N THR A 1081 -0.96 -26.88 22.52
CA THR A 1081 -1.18 -27.36 21.15
C THR A 1081 -1.65 -26.27 20.18
N THR A 1082 -0.97 -26.13 19.05
CA THR A 1082 -1.37 -25.29 17.90
C THR A 1082 -1.37 -26.09 16.59
N VAL A 1083 -2.15 -25.61 15.62
CA VAL A 1083 -2.12 -26.07 14.23
C VAL A 1083 -1.40 -25.02 13.36
N VAL A 1084 -0.46 -25.45 12.54
CA VAL A 1084 0.19 -24.65 11.49
C VAL A 1084 -0.30 -25.15 10.14
N ASN A 1085 -1.02 -24.32 9.38
CA ASN A 1085 -1.47 -24.65 8.02
C ASN A 1085 -0.48 -24.12 6.97
N TYR A 1086 -0.26 -24.88 5.90
CA TYR A 1086 0.65 -24.51 4.81
C TYR A 1086 0.17 -25.02 3.45
N GLU A 1087 0.57 -24.32 2.39
CA GLU A 1087 0.28 -24.64 0.99
C GLU A 1087 1.43 -24.16 0.09
N LEU A 1088 1.94 -25.07 -0.71
CA LEU A 1088 3.23 -24.96 -1.40
C LEU A 1088 3.06 -25.37 -2.88
N LEU A 1089 3.17 -24.39 -3.78
CA LEU A 1089 2.92 -24.56 -5.21
C LEU A 1089 4.22 -24.79 -6.00
N ILE A 1090 4.89 -25.91 -5.70
CA ILE A 1090 5.98 -26.47 -6.51
C ILE A 1090 5.68 -27.96 -6.77
N THR A 1091 5.92 -28.42 -8.00
CA THR A 1091 5.68 -29.81 -8.46
C THR A 1091 6.88 -30.75 -8.28
N ASN A 1092 8.04 -30.27 -7.83
CA ASN A 1092 9.21 -31.08 -7.49
C ASN A 1092 9.58 -30.91 -6.01
N TYR A 1093 9.26 -31.92 -5.18
CA TYR A 1093 9.71 -31.96 -3.79
C TYR A 1093 11.04 -32.70 -3.65
N GLU A 1094 12.10 -31.96 -3.33
CA GLU A 1094 12.91 -32.42 -2.21
C GLU A 1094 12.05 -32.37 -0.94
N LYS A 1095 12.21 -33.35 -0.04
CA LYS A 1095 11.38 -33.50 1.18
C LYS A 1095 11.18 -32.16 1.90
N GLY A 1096 9.99 -31.58 1.77
CA GLY A 1096 9.62 -30.36 2.46
C GLY A 1096 9.62 -30.57 3.98
N LYS A 1097 10.00 -29.55 4.74
CA LYS A 1097 10.06 -29.64 6.21
C LYS A 1097 9.40 -28.44 6.84
N LEU A 1098 8.55 -28.67 7.84
CA LEU A 1098 8.21 -27.64 8.80
C LEU A 1098 9.19 -27.74 9.96
N LEU A 1099 10.03 -26.73 10.08
CA LEU A 1099 11.03 -26.60 11.12
C LEU A 1099 10.47 -25.64 12.17
N ILE A 1100 10.40 -26.12 13.41
CA ILE A 1100 10.13 -25.25 14.55
C ILE A 1100 11.47 -24.84 15.12
N PHE A 1101 11.70 -23.54 15.10
CA PHE A 1101 12.84 -22.87 15.66
C PHE A 1101 12.42 -22.15 16.94
N ASN A 1102 13.29 -22.08 17.93
CA ASN A 1102 13.27 -20.93 18.84
C ASN A 1102 13.91 -19.74 18.08
N ILE A 1103 13.97 -18.55 18.67
CA ILE A 1103 14.60 -17.39 18.00
C ILE A 1103 16.11 -17.53 17.75
N LEU A 1104 16.79 -18.54 18.33
CA LEU A 1104 18.20 -18.82 17.99
C LEU A 1104 18.35 -19.21 16.52
N GLY A 1105 17.23 -19.55 15.86
CA GLY A 1105 17.27 -20.43 14.72
C GLY A 1105 17.62 -21.87 15.12
N GLU A 1106 17.67 -22.23 16.41
CA GLU A 1106 17.89 -23.62 16.79
C GLU A 1106 16.62 -24.42 16.53
N LYS A 1107 16.77 -25.50 15.77
CA LYS A 1107 15.69 -26.40 15.41
C LYS A 1107 15.22 -27.21 16.63
N VAL A 1108 14.14 -26.74 17.24
CA VAL A 1108 13.44 -27.37 18.37
C VAL A 1108 12.75 -28.67 17.94
N LYS A 1109 12.11 -28.67 16.77
CA LYS A 1109 11.41 -29.83 16.22
C LYS A 1109 11.35 -29.77 14.70
N GLU A 1110 11.31 -30.93 14.07
CA GLU A 1110 11.15 -31.10 12.63
C GLU A 1110 9.90 -31.95 12.36
N PHE A 1111 9.15 -31.56 11.33
CA PHE A 1111 8.07 -32.35 10.77
C PHE A 1111 8.35 -32.51 9.28
N GLU A 1112 8.53 -33.75 8.81
CA GLU A 1112 8.54 -34.02 7.37
C GLU A 1112 7.15 -33.72 6.80
N LEU A 1113 7.11 -32.87 5.78
CA LEU A 1113 5.88 -32.53 5.07
C LEU A 1113 5.69 -33.58 3.97
N THR A 1114 4.68 -34.42 4.19
CA THR A 1114 4.34 -35.54 3.29
C THR A 1114 3.35 -35.14 2.20
N LYS A 1115 2.96 -33.86 2.14
CA LYS A 1115 1.95 -33.29 1.24
C LYS A 1115 2.33 -31.84 0.91
N ASN A 1116 1.88 -31.37 -0.25
CA ASN A 1116 2.01 -29.98 -0.73
C ASN A 1116 1.09 -29.00 -0.01
N LYS A 1117 -0.10 -29.47 0.41
CA LYS A 1117 -1.02 -28.76 1.30
C LYS A 1117 -1.27 -29.60 2.54
N GLY A 1118 -1.18 -28.99 3.72
CA GLY A 1118 -1.35 -29.74 4.95
C GLY A 1118 -1.35 -28.88 6.20
N SER A 1119 -1.47 -29.57 7.34
CA SER A 1119 -1.38 -28.97 8.65
C SER A 1119 -0.44 -29.76 9.56
N VAL A 1120 0.33 -29.03 10.36
CA VAL A 1120 1.23 -29.59 11.38
C VAL A 1120 0.69 -29.24 12.75
N ILE A 1121 0.47 -30.26 13.58
CA ILE A 1121 0.07 -30.07 14.98
C ILE A 1121 1.33 -30.09 15.84
N TRP A 1122 1.65 -28.98 16.51
CA TRP A 1122 2.71 -28.91 17.50
C TRP A 1122 2.15 -28.80 18.91
N ASN A 1123 2.65 -29.64 19.82
CA ASN A 1123 2.21 -29.78 21.21
C ASN A 1123 3.25 -29.29 22.24
N GLY A 1124 4.07 -28.30 21.87
CA GLY A 1124 5.08 -27.71 22.76
C GLY A 1124 6.22 -28.67 23.15
N THR A 1125 6.53 -29.67 22.33
CA THR A 1125 7.64 -30.62 22.59
C THR A 1125 8.81 -30.45 21.62
N ASN A 1126 10.03 -30.76 22.06
CA ASN A 1126 11.19 -30.89 21.17
C ASN A 1126 11.25 -32.27 20.49
N SER A 1127 12.26 -32.49 19.64
CA SER A 1127 12.52 -33.77 18.96
C SER A 1127 12.71 -34.99 19.90
N PHE A 1128 12.99 -34.80 21.18
CA PHE A 1128 13.08 -35.87 22.19
C PHE A 1128 11.76 -36.11 22.94
N GLY A 1129 10.66 -35.46 22.52
CA GLY A 1129 9.36 -35.54 23.19
C GLY A 1129 9.27 -34.77 24.51
N LYS A 1130 10.33 -34.05 24.91
CA LYS A 1130 10.34 -33.24 26.14
C LYS A 1130 9.67 -31.89 25.89
N GLN A 1131 8.82 -31.46 26.82
CA GLN A 1131 8.21 -30.13 26.80
C GLN A 1131 9.27 -29.02 26.78
N VAL A 1132 9.11 -28.03 25.89
CA VAL A 1132 9.96 -26.83 25.81
C VAL A 1132 9.45 -25.75 26.75
N SER A 1133 10.17 -24.63 26.89
CA SER A 1133 9.75 -23.46 27.67
C SER A 1133 8.58 -22.73 27.00
N SER A 1134 7.88 -21.86 27.74
CA SER A 1134 7.03 -20.84 27.13
C SER A 1134 7.90 -19.81 26.41
N GLY A 1135 7.35 -19.12 25.40
CA GLY A 1135 8.08 -18.10 24.62
C GLY A 1135 7.72 -18.10 23.14
N ILE A 1136 8.37 -17.23 22.35
CA ILE A 1136 8.22 -17.22 20.90
C ILE A 1136 9.04 -18.33 20.26
N TYR A 1137 8.37 -18.99 19.33
CA TYR A 1137 8.95 -19.92 18.38
C TYR A 1137 8.66 -19.41 16.98
N PHE A 1138 9.55 -19.68 16.05
CA PHE A 1138 9.33 -19.45 14.64
C PHE A 1138 9.10 -20.78 13.98
N TYR A 1139 7.97 -20.97 13.30
CA TYR A 1139 7.82 -22.09 12.40
C TYR A 1139 8.17 -21.62 10.99
N ARG A 1140 9.05 -22.37 10.35
CA ARG A 1140 9.47 -22.11 8.98
C ARG A 1140 9.16 -23.32 8.14
N ILE A 1141 8.69 -23.05 6.94
CA ILE A 1141 8.59 -24.04 5.90
C ILE A 1141 9.84 -23.95 4.99
N GLU A 1142 10.51 -25.08 4.80
CA GLU A 1142 11.71 -25.21 3.97
C GLU A 1142 11.45 -26.23 2.86
N VAL A 1143 11.53 -25.78 1.60
CA VAL A 1143 11.24 -26.58 0.39
C VAL A 1143 12.13 -26.09 -0.75
N GLY A 1144 13.09 -26.91 -1.22
CA GLY A 1144 14.10 -26.46 -2.18
C GLY A 1144 14.88 -25.25 -1.64
N ASP A 1145 14.90 -24.15 -2.40
CA ASP A 1145 15.47 -22.85 -1.99
C ASP A 1145 14.49 -22.00 -1.13
N PHE A 1146 13.19 -22.29 -1.19
CA PHE A 1146 12.17 -21.45 -0.57
C PHE A 1146 12.15 -21.57 0.96
N ARG A 1147 12.11 -20.41 1.63
CA ARG A 1147 12.10 -20.27 3.09
C ARG A 1147 11.08 -19.21 3.50
N LYS A 1148 9.95 -19.61 4.09
CA LYS A 1148 8.98 -18.67 4.70
C LYS A 1148 8.78 -18.99 6.17
N THR A 1149 8.90 -17.96 6.99
CA THR A 1149 8.92 -18.06 8.45
C THR A 1149 7.74 -17.30 9.01
N LYS A 1150 7.06 -17.85 10.01
CA LYS A 1150 6.06 -17.15 10.81
C LYS A 1150 6.28 -17.38 12.30
N LYS A 1151 5.80 -16.43 13.09
CA LYS A 1151 5.97 -16.33 14.54
C LYS A 1151 4.81 -17.06 15.23
N MET A 1152 5.06 -17.80 16.30
CA MET A 1152 4.05 -18.41 17.16
C MET A 1152 4.45 -18.34 18.62
N LEU A 1153 3.45 -18.37 19.50
CA LEU A 1153 3.61 -18.08 20.92
C LEU A 1153 3.04 -19.20 21.79
N LEU A 1154 3.94 -19.93 22.44
CA LEU A 1154 3.61 -20.98 23.40
C LEU A 1154 3.47 -20.39 24.81
N LEU A 1155 2.26 -20.46 25.38
CA LEU A 1155 1.97 -20.22 26.79
C LEU A 1155 1.82 -21.56 27.53
N LYS A 1156 2.02 -21.56 28.85
CA LYS A 1156 1.83 -22.72 29.72
C LYS A 1156 0.87 -22.40 30.85
#